data_AF-A0A7X7NAC3-F1
#
_entry.id   AF-A0A7X7NAC3-F1
#
_cell.length_a   1.000
_cell.length_b   1.000
_cell.length_c   1.000
_cell.angle_alpha   90.00
_cell.angle_beta   90.00
_cell.angle_gamma   90.00
#
_symmetry.space_group_name_H-M   'P 1'
#
loop_
_entity.id
_entity.type
_entity.pdbx_description
1 polymer ?
#
loop_
_entity_poly.entity_id
_entity_poly.type
_entity_poly.pdbx_seq_one_letter_code
_entity_poly.pdbx_strand_id
1 'polypeptide(L)'
;MRYLLLFLFCSASFALEVRVKNADGVPRIHIDDIPVRPRFFYGMPSSRKRNIKAGETQIEVDYTAVRDFNDRFTLQFRVGRRSSSKMAFDDISLVDTATGEAIIGKVDFEGGEQDFTSVFRFWPTLKDAPYATLGVVDGVGSNGSKGLLQTLQVPEKGRLGHDFHFYTAPKIIKLVKGRKYKLSFWVKSDVDTWVWLRPFKQPKPGEIYMKPISDGHYESQLKLAAQSDTSFVTFPCPFPWPEDENIDWYEVDSIIDYILGVTPSAKLVPRLDVSPPPWWLKENPDELMGWAQPEKHRRQHVSVSSEKWLREARKRLADFIERLEAKYPDNIAGYHLNTGEWFYPGANTQDFHGFSPCEQAAFKRWIAKKYGSDKALQEAWNQDNVTLDTVSVPSAERREQAPRIGCLLNPAASQDVIDFNFFMQDAMVDGVLSLLRVIRETTGGKKLSLVFYGYVLELSSLPRMQSSSGHMAMRKMLDSPYVDIICSPISYIDRALGEASHSMTCSESVLLAGKLWLFEDDTSIHFSVEARTLPGGASRTNSLWETRQVLLRNSAHARLRNYADWYMDIVPGGWFDDPGIWSDLKVLGRIDPVRPYSGEIASLADERSNMYSLYGNGLTSPLISQGRRAYPRSGTTFGQYYLDDFVAGKVPGKVVVFQNTWALDNKSTTQYRPKPQGTIRHLVLLPWNDRPGRENCRCRQRNRPDRLRTGADERDRSLVGSKGHTRWPGAGIA
;
A
#
# COMPACT_ATOMS: atom_id res chain seq x y z
N MET A 1 37.86 53.34 -26.29
CA MET A 1 37.59 53.06 -24.86
C MET A 1 36.09 53.07 -24.61
N ARG A 2 35.42 51.91 -24.70
CA ARG A 2 34.09 51.67 -24.12
C ARG A 2 34.10 50.22 -23.64
N TYR A 3 34.04 50.06 -22.33
CA TYR A 3 34.15 48.79 -21.62
C TYR A 3 32.93 47.91 -21.89
N LEU A 4 33.19 46.66 -22.26
CA LEU A 4 32.22 45.58 -22.34
C LEU A 4 32.07 45.01 -20.91
N LEU A 5 30.99 45.35 -20.22
CA LEU A 5 30.62 44.71 -18.95
C LEU A 5 29.90 43.39 -19.27
N LEU A 6 30.63 42.27 -19.16
CA LEU A 6 30.02 40.95 -19.00
C LEU A 6 29.40 40.88 -17.60
N PHE A 7 28.07 40.96 -17.53
CA PHE A 7 27.34 40.51 -16.35
C PHE A 7 27.37 38.97 -16.32
N LEU A 8 28.29 38.42 -15.53
CA LEU A 8 28.15 37.06 -14.98
C LEU A 8 26.94 37.07 -14.04
N PHE A 9 25.77 36.72 -14.57
CA PHE A 9 24.69 36.23 -13.72
C PHE A 9 25.15 34.88 -13.15
N CYS A 10 25.76 34.91 -11.96
CA CYS A 10 25.65 33.79 -11.05
C CYS A 10 24.17 33.60 -10.76
N SER A 11 23.49 32.78 -11.55
CA SER A 11 22.23 32.17 -11.13
C SER A 11 22.56 31.39 -9.86
N ALA A 12 22.27 31.97 -8.70
CA ALA A 12 22.08 31.19 -7.50
C ALA A 12 21.01 30.17 -7.87
N SER A 13 21.41 28.90 -8.05
CA SER A 13 20.47 27.82 -8.31
C SER A 13 19.51 27.80 -7.13
N PHE A 14 18.28 28.28 -7.31
CA PHE A 14 17.28 28.16 -6.28
C PHE A 14 17.03 26.66 -6.10
N ALA A 15 17.03 26.18 -4.86
CA ALA A 15 16.67 24.80 -4.56
C ALA A 15 15.31 24.47 -5.21
N LEU A 16 15.24 23.30 -5.85
CA LEU A 16 14.12 22.83 -6.65
C LEU A 16 12.75 23.09 -5.97
N GLU A 17 11.83 23.78 -6.65
CA GLU A 17 10.44 23.89 -6.21
C GLU A 17 9.58 22.86 -6.93
N VAL A 18 8.85 22.03 -6.18
CA VAL A 18 7.88 21.08 -6.72
C VAL A 18 6.57 21.16 -5.94
N ARG A 19 5.50 21.60 -6.61
CA ARG A 19 4.18 21.86 -5.99
C ARG A 19 3.06 21.33 -6.85
N VAL A 20 1.94 20.99 -6.23
CA VAL A 20 0.67 20.90 -6.96
C VAL A 20 0.08 22.30 -7.08
N LYS A 21 -0.17 22.75 -8.31
CA LYS A 21 -0.87 24.01 -8.61
C LYS A 21 -2.11 23.68 -9.43
N ASN A 22 -3.18 24.44 -9.19
CA ASN A 22 -4.43 24.25 -9.92
C ASN A 22 -4.45 25.21 -11.12
N ALA A 23 -4.44 24.66 -12.34
CA ALA A 23 -4.51 25.42 -13.59
C ALA A 23 -5.80 25.02 -14.32
N ASP A 24 -6.69 25.99 -14.56
CA ASP A 24 -7.97 25.79 -15.25
C ASP A 24 -8.86 24.68 -14.64
N GLY A 25 -8.82 24.54 -13.32
CA GLY A 25 -9.60 23.53 -12.58
C GLY A 25 -9.01 22.12 -12.60
N VAL A 26 -7.78 21.96 -13.12
CA VAL A 26 -7.04 20.70 -13.10
C VAL A 26 -5.78 20.85 -12.23
N PRO A 27 -5.65 20.12 -11.11
CA PRO A 27 -4.42 20.10 -10.34
C PRO A 27 -3.30 19.39 -11.13
N ARG A 28 -2.14 20.03 -11.22
CA ARG A 28 -0.95 19.49 -11.89
C ARG A 28 0.28 19.71 -11.03
N ILE A 29 1.27 18.85 -11.19
CA ILE A 29 2.58 19.08 -10.58
C ILE A 29 3.32 20.12 -11.42
N HIS A 30 3.87 21.13 -10.75
CA HIS A 30 4.80 22.09 -11.33
C HIS A 30 6.18 21.85 -10.75
N ILE A 31 7.19 21.81 -11.61
CA ILE A 31 8.61 21.89 -11.24
C ILE A 31 9.08 23.28 -11.66
N ASP A 32 9.48 24.11 -10.69
CA ASP A 32 9.92 25.50 -10.93
C ASP A 32 8.93 26.26 -11.84
N ASP A 33 7.65 26.24 -11.45
CA ASP A 33 6.50 26.79 -12.18
C ASP A 33 6.16 26.15 -13.53
N ILE A 34 6.95 25.19 -14.02
CA ILE A 34 6.67 24.49 -15.27
C ILE A 34 5.77 23.27 -15.00
N PRO A 35 4.56 23.19 -15.58
CA PRO A 35 3.72 22.03 -15.41
C PRO A 35 4.37 20.79 -16.03
N VAL A 36 4.41 19.70 -15.26
CA VAL A 36 4.95 18.41 -15.69
C VAL A 36 3.91 17.31 -15.55
N ARG A 37 4.15 16.21 -16.25
CA ARG A 37 3.29 15.04 -16.15
C ARG A 37 3.49 14.36 -14.80
N PRO A 38 2.41 14.07 -14.05
CA PRO A 38 2.53 13.48 -12.73
C PRO A 38 2.65 11.95 -12.84
N ARG A 39 3.79 11.47 -13.33
CA ARG A 39 4.07 10.05 -13.51
C ARG A 39 5.16 9.60 -12.54
N PHE A 40 4.82 8.61 -11.74
CA PHE A 40 5.66 8.07 -10.69
C PHE A 40 6.01 6.62 -10.99
N PHE A 41 7.26 6.26 -10.73
CA PHE A 41 7.70 4.88 -10.67
C PHE A 41 8.05 4.53 -9.22
N TYR A 42 7.60 3.38 -8.73
CA TYR A 42 8.04 2.79 -7.48
C TYR A 42 8.85 1.55 -7.73
N GLY A 43 10.04 1.50 -7.14
CA GLY A 43 10.87 0.32 -7.13
C GLY A 43 12.00 0.44 -6.12
N MET A 44 12.69 -0.67 -5.92
CA MET A 44 13.87 -0.80 -5.07
C MET A 44 14.77 -1.92 -5.63
N PRO A 45 16.04 -2.04 -5.21
CA PRO A 45 16.93 -3.10 -5.70
C PRO A 45 16.28 -4.50 -5.62
N SER A 46 16.02 -5.06 -6.80
CA SER A 46 15.30 -6.30 -6.98
C SER A 46 16.22 -7.51 -7.03
N SER A 47 15.63 -8.69 -6.95
CA SER A 47 16.29 -9.90 -7.43
C SER A 47 15.22 -10.72 -8.12
N ARG A 48 15.37 -10.90 -9.44
CA ARG A 48 14.37 -11.53 -10.27
C ARG A 48 14.42 -13.03 -10.07
N LYS A 49 13.24 -13.63 -10.06
CA LYS A 49 13.10 -15.09 -10.06
C LYS A 49 13.46 -15.63 -11.42
N ARG A 50 14.19 -16.75 -11.43
CA ARG A 50 14.61 -17.42 -12.65
C ARG A 50 13.74 -18.65 -12.85
N ASN A 51 13.06 -18.70 -13.98
CA ASN A 51 12.31 -19.90 -14.36
C ASN A 51 13.30 -21.02 -14.64
N ILE A 52 13.04 -22.20 -14.08
CA ILE A 52 13.79 -23.42 -14.30
C ILE A 52 12.87 -24.38 -15.04
N LYS A 53 13.30 -24.87 -16.20
CA LYS A 53 12.58 -25.90 -16.95
C LYS A 53 12.90 -27.27 -16.39
N ALA A 54 11.99 -28.22 -16.58
CA ALA A 54 12.31 -29.62 -16.31
C ALA A 54 13.56 -30.05 -17.11
N GLY A 55 14.47 -30.76 -16.46
CA GLY A 55 15.80 -31.09 -16.98
C GLY A 55 16.92 -30.34 -16.28
N GLU A 56 18.09 -30.36 -16.90
CA GLU A 56 19.34 -29.79 -16.39
C GLU A 56 19.58 -28.39 -16.96
N THR A 57 20.11 -27.49 -16.15
CA THR A 57 20.41 -26.12 -16.57
C THR A 57 21.59 -25.56 -15.78
N GLN A 58 22.57 -24.99 -16.49
CA GLN A 58 23.59 -24.14 -15.86
C GLN A 58 23.03 -22.72 -15.71
N ILE A 59 23.11 -22.16 -14.50
CA ILE A 59 22.67 -20.80 -14.21
C ILE A 59 23.87 -19.92 -13.92
N GLU A 60 23.97 -18.82 -14.65
CA GLU A 60 24.88 -17.72 -14.34
C GLU A 60 24.10 -16.43 -14.06
N VAL A 61 24.50 -15.72 -13.02
CA VAL A 61 23.93 -14.42 -12.66
C VAL A 61 25.06 -13.44 -12.38
N ASP A 62 25.10 -12.38 -13.18
CA ASP A 62 25.94 -11.23 -12.90
C ASP A 62 25.22 -10.29 -11.93
N TYR A 63 25.88 -10.03 -10.82
CA TYR A 63 25.47 -9.06 -9.83
C TYR A 63 26.42 -7.87 -9.85
N THR A 64 25.90 -6.67 -9.60
CA THR A 64 26.71 -5.48 -9.35
C THR A 64 26.51 -5.03 -7.91
N ALA A 65 27.59 -4.80 -7.16
CA ALA A 65 27.48 -4.22 -5.83
C ALA A 65 26.98 -2.78 -5.90
N VAL A 66 25.87 -2.50 -5.23
CA VAL A 66 25.21 -1.18 -5.27
C VAL A 66 25.91 -0.15 -4.36
N ARG A 67 26.71 -0.65 -3.42
CA ARG A 67 27.44 0.12 -2.41
C ARG A 67 28.65 -0.68 -1.90
N ASP A 68 29.53 0.00 -1.17
CA ASP A 68 30.53 -0.70 -0.38
C ASP A 68 29.82 -1.44 0.75
N PHE A 69 30.23 -2.68 0.99
CA PHE A 69 29.61 -3.55 1.98
C PHE A 69 30.67 -4.33 2.73
N ASN A 70 30.59 -4.29 4.07
CA ASN A 70 31.48 -5.04 4.96
C ASN A 70 30.68 -5.51 6.17
N ASP A 71 29.79 -6.48 5.96
CA ASP A 71 28.90 -6.98 6.99
C ASP A 71 28.51 -8.45 6.69
N ARG A 72 27.71 -9.05 7.56
CA ARG A 72 27.18 -10.40 7.41
C ARG A 72 26.28 -10.51 6.18
N PHE A 73 26.71 -11.35 5.24
CA PHE A 73 25.99 -11.69 4.02
C PHE A 73 25.52 -13.13 4.05
N THR A 74 24.34 -13.36 3.50
CA THR A 74 23.85 -14.68 3.14
C THR A 74 23.18 -14.64 1.76
N LEU A 75 23.36 -15.69 0.97
CA LEU A 75 22.64 -15.89 -0.28
C LEU A 75 21.62 -17.01 -0.08
N GLN A 76 20.33 -16.69 -0.23
CA GLN A 76 19.25 -17.66 -0.10
C GLN A 76 18.82 -18.19 -1.47
N PHE A 77 18.59 -19.51 -1.54
CA PHE A 77 18.07 -20.24 -2.68
C PHE A 77 16.65 -20.71 -2.34
N ARG A 78 15.65 -20.01 -2.87
CA ARG A 78 14.24 -20.33 -2.63
C ARG A 78 13.62 -20.96 -3.88
N VAL A 79 12.79 -21.97 -3.69
CA VAL A 79 12.19 -22.75 -4.79
C VAL A 79 10.68 -22.51 -4.89
N GLY A 80 10.12 -22.73 -6.07
CA GLY A 80 8.69 -22.75 -6.33
C GLY A 80 7.87 -23.58 -5.33
N ARG A 81 6.74 -23.04 -4.88
CA ARG A 81 5.88 -23.64 -3.82
C ARG A 81 4.50 -24.10 -4.27
N ARG A 82 4.30 -24.22 -5.59
CA ARG A 82 2.99 -24.51 -6.19
C ARG A 82 2.84 -25.90 -6.76
N SER A 83 3.96 -26.56 -7.03
CA SER A 83 3.99 -27.91 -7.53
C SER A 83 5.00 -28.68 -6.68
N SER A 84 4.72 -29.95 -6.42
CA SER A 84 5.75 -30.84 -5.89
C SER A 84 6.92 -30.87 -6.87
N SER A 85 8.14 -30.86 -6.36
CA SER A 85 9.34 -30.79 -7.18
C SER A 85 10.51 -31.49 -6.49
N LYS A 86 11.35 -32.14 -7.28
CA LYS A 86 12.70 -32.56 -6.92
C LYS A 86 13.68 -31.66 -7.65
N MET A 87 14.56 -31.01 -6.89
CA MET A 87 15.59 -30.12 -7.42
C MET A 87 16.96 -30.53 -6.89
N ALA A 88 17.87 -30.87 -7.77
CA ALA A 88 19.28 -31.07 -7.45
C ALA A 88 20.06 -29.79 -7.75
N PHE A 89 20.95 -29.40 -6.83
CA PHE A 89 21.85 -28.26 -6.96
C PHE A 89 23.29 -28.73 -6.85
N ASP A 90 24.16 -28.16 -7.67
CA ASP A 90 25.58 -28.51 -7.71
C ASP A 90 26.42 -27.32 -8.22
N ASP A 91 27.75 -27.42 -8.13
CA ASP A 91 28.72 -26.46 -8.67
C ASP A 91 28.47 -25.00 -8.25
N ILE A 92 28.03 -24.76 -7.01
CA ILE A 92 27.64 -23.42 -6.54
C ILE A 92 28.88 -22.57 -6.24
N SER A 93 28.97 -21.38 -6.82
CA SER A 93 30.06 -20.43 -6.55
C SER A 93 29.61 -18.98 -6.69
N LEU A 94 30.25 -18.06 -5.95
CA LEU A 94 30.10 -16.62 -6.13
C LEU A 94 31.49 -16.00 -6.15
N VAL A 95 31.86 -15.38 -7.27
CA VAL A 95 33.23 -14.90 -7.52
C VAL A 95 33.24 -13.42 -7.86
N ASP A 96 34.20 -12.69 -7.31
CA ASP A 96 34.56 -11.34 -7.77
C ASP A 96 35.16 -11.42 -9.17
N THR A 97 34.46 -10.88 -10.16
CA THR A 97 34.87 -10.98 -11.57
C THR A 97 36.12 -10.18 -11.91
N ALA A 98 36.51 -9.22 -11.07
CA ALA A 98 37.69 -8.39 -11.29
C ALA A 98 38.97 -9.04 -10.74
N THR A 99 38.88 -9.73 -9.59
CA THR A 99 40.05 -10.34 -8.92
C THR A 99 40.12 -11.86 -9.08
N GLY A 100 39.02 -12.52 -9.42
CA GLY A 100 38.88 -13.98 -9.39
C GLY A 100 38.71 -14.55 -7.97
N GLU A 101 38.62 -13.69 -6.95
CA GLU A 101 38.45 -14.11 -5.56
C GLU A 101 37.06 -14.70 -5.30
N ALA A 102 37.00 -15.86 -4.65
CA ALA A 102 35.74 -16.49 -4.31
C ALA A 102 35.14 -15.88 -3.04
N ILE A 103 33.97 -15.26 -3.18
CA ILE A 103 33.11 -14.82 -2.06
C ILE A 103 32.41 -16.03 -1.44
N ILE A 104 31.93 -16.93 -2.29
CA ILE A 104 31.50 -18.28 -1.93
C ILE A 104 32.37 -19.21 -2.78
N GLY A 105 33.26 -19.97 -2.12
CA GLY A 105 34.06 -21.00 -2.76
C GLY A 105 33.19 -22.01 -3.51
N LYS A 106 33.74 -22.66 -4.54
CA LYS A 106 33.01 -23.68 -5.28
C LYS A 106 32.56 -24.80 -4.32
N VAL A 107 31.26 -25.09 -4.31
CA VAL A 107 30.68 -26.20 -3.57
C VAL A 107 30.07 -27.17 -4.57
N ASP A 108 30.72 -28.33 -4.73
CA ASP A 108 30.32 -29.44 -5.60
C ASP A 108 29.85 -30.69 -4.84
N PHE A 109 29.81 -30.62 -3.51
CA PHE A 109 29.26 -31.65 -2.61
C PHE A 109 29.96 -33.02 -2.65
N GLU A 110 31.16 -33.13 -3.23
CA GLU A 110 31.92 -34.37 -3.33
C GLU A 110 32.39 -34.92 -1.97
N GLY A 111 32.62 -34.03 -1.01
CA GLY A 111 32.85 -34.32 0.41
C GLY A 111 31.60 -34.77 1.18
N GLY A 112 30.44 -34.86 0.54
CA GLY A 112 29.18 -35.28 1.13
C GLY A 112 28.54 -34.20 2.02
N GLU A 113 27.83 -34.61 3.07
CA GLU A 113 27.11 -33.69 3.97
C GLU A 113 28.01 -32.66 4.68
N GLN A 114 29.33 -32.91 4.76
CA GLN A 114 30.27 -31.94 5.33
C GLN A 114 30.39 -30.68 4.45
N ASP A 115 30.29 -30.82 3.13
CA ASP A 115 30.32 -29.68 2.21
C ASP A 115 29.07 -28.82 2.36
N PHE A 116 27.90 -29.46 2.52
CA PHE A 116 26.67 -28.73 2.82
C PHE A 116 26.76 -28.01 4.16
N THR A 117 27.10 -28.71 5.24
CA THR A 117 27.08 -28.13 6.59
C THR A 117 28.20 -27.11 6.86
N SER A 118 29.28 -27.10 6.07
CA SER A 118 30.34 -26.09 6.18
C SER A 118 29.97 -24.74 5.53
N VAL A 119 29.10 -24.75 4.51
CA VAL A 119 28.74 -23.55 3.73
C VAL A 119 27.28 -23.14 3.91
N PHE A 120 26.35 -24.08 4.03
CA PHE A 120 24.91 -23.84 3.95
C PHE A 120 24.15 -24.18 5.23
N ARG A 121 22.98 -23.57 5.36
CA ARG A 121 21.95 -23.82 6.36
C ARG A 121 20.60 -23.85 5.63
N PHE A 122 19.53 -24.24 6.31
CA PHE A 122 18.19 -24.20 5.74
C PHE A 122 17.14 -23.77 6.77
N TRP A 123 16.00 -23.30 6.29
CA TRP A 123 14.89 -22.88 7.11
C TRP A 123 13.54 -23.18 6.43
N PRO A 124 12.51 -23.58 7.19
CA PRO A 124 12.51 -23.88 8.63
C PRO A 124 13.16 -25.24 8.91
N THR A 125 13.13 -25.70 10.17
CA THR A 125 13.59 -27.05 10.49
C THR A 125 12.74 -28.10 9.77
N LEU A 126 13.29 -29.29 9.49
CA LEU A 126 12.52 -30.35 8.83
C LEU A 126 11.32 -30.82 9.67
N LYS A 127 11.37 -30.65 10.99
CA LYS A 127 10.22 -30.88 11.88
C LYS A 127 9.05 -29.93 11.57
N ASP A 128 9.36 -28.68 11.24
CA ASP A 128 8.38 -27.63 10.92
C ASP A 128 8.03 -27.59 9.42
N ALA A 129 8.76 -28.35 8.60
CA ALA A 129 8.51 -28.53 7.17
C ALA A 129 8.48 -30.03 6.79
N PRO A 130 7.48 -30.81 7.26
CA PRO A 130 7.34 -32.22 6.92
C PRO A 130 7.07 -32.47 5.43
N TYR A 131 6.76 -31.40 4.68
CA TYR A 131 6.59 -31.39 3.23
C TYR A 131 7.90 -31.23 2.46
N ALA A 132 9.04 -31.08 3.15
CA ALA A 132 10.34 -30.85 2.53
C ALA A 132 11.37 -31.90 2.97
N THR A 133 12.25 -32.28 2.04
CA THR A 133 13.50 -32.97 2.36
C THR A 133 14.67 -32.23 1.73
N LEU A 134 15.85 -32.32 2.34
CA LEU A 134 17.09 -31.72 1.87
C LEU A 134 18.27 -32.58 2.32
N GLY A 135 19.18 -32.90 1.40
CA GLY A 135 20.41 -33.64 1.73
C GLY A 135 21.30 -33.87 0.52
N VAL A 136 22.56 -34.22 0.77
CA VAL A 136 23.53 -34.58 -0.27
C VAL A 136 23.33 -36.03 -0.70
N VAL A 137 23.17 -36.26 -2.00
CA VAL A 137 22.85 -37.58 -2.57
C VAL A 137 23.82 -37.91 -3.70
N ASP A 138 24.24 -39.18 -3.80
CA ASP A 138 25.09 -39.65 -4.89
C ASP A 138 24.31 -39.74 -6.22
N GLY A 139 24.94 -39.38 -7.33
CA GLY A 139 24.41 -39.58 -8.68
C GLY A 139 23.36 -38.56 -9.13
N VAL A 140 23.06 -37.54 -8.33
CA VAL A 140 22.06 -36.50 -8.67
C VAL A 140 22.68 -35.19 -9.14
N GLY A 141 23.99 -35.01 -8.92
CA GLY A 141 24.73 -33.82 -9.31
C GLY A 141 25.12 -33.80 -10.79
N SER A 142 25.88 -32.77 -11.16
CA SER A 142 26.37 -32.52 -12.51
C SER A 142 27.21 -33.71 -13.01
N ASN A 143 26.92 -34.23 -14.20
CA ASN A 143 27.59 -35.43 -14.75
C ASN A 143 27.49 -36.69 -13.87
N GLY A 144 26.48 -36.78 -12.99
CA GLY A 144 26.29 -37.93 -12.09
C GLY A 144 27.18 -37.90 -10.84
N SER A 145 27.71 -36.73 -10.50
CA SER A 145 28.40 -36.44 -9.24
C SER A 145 27.45 -36.50 -8.03
N LYS A 146 27.97 -36.21 -6.84
CA LYS A 146 27.12 -35.92 -5.69
C LYS A 146 26.46 -34.57 -5.86
N GLY A 147 25.27 -34.38 -5.31
CA GLY A 147 24.59 -33.09 -5.37
C GLY A 147 23.60 -32.90 -4.24
N LEU A 148 23.24 -31.65 -3.98
CA LEU A 148 22.25 -31.30 -2.97
C LEU A 148 20.84 -31.50 -3.53
N LEU A 149 20.13 -32.51 -3.05
CA LEU A 149 18.75 -32.80 -3.46
C LEU A 149 17.76 -32.17 -2.48
N GLN A 150 16.95 -31.25 -2.98
CA GLN A 150 15.76 -30.73 -2.32
C GLN A 150 14.50 -31.38 -2.89
N THR A 151 13.62 -31.92 -2.05
CA THR A 151 12.28 -32.32 -2.45
C THR A 151 11.24 -31.47 -1.74
N LEU A 152 10.23 -31.00 -2.48
CA LEU A 152 9.04 -30.35 -1.93
C LEU A 152 7.80 -31.15 -2.33
N GLN A 153 6.90 -31.38 -1.38
CA GLN A 153 5.61 -32.03 -1.57
C GLN A 153 4.48 -31.03 -1.31
N VAL A 154 3.87 -30.55 -2.38
CA VAL A 154 2.78 -29.57 -2.30
C VAL A 154 1.44 -30.31 -2.27
N PRO A 155 0.50 -29.97 -1.34
CA PRO A 155 -0.81 -30.62 -1.29
C PRO A 155 -1.62 -30.42 -2.57
N GLU A 156 -2.38 -31.43 -3.01
CA GLU A 156 -3.20 -31.42 -4.25
C GLU A 156 -4.11 -30.19 -4.42
N LYS A 157 -4.58 -29.60 -3.32
CA LYS A 157 -5.52 -28.46 -3.32
C LYS A 157 -4.90 -27.14 -2.87
N GLY A 158 -3.57 -26.99 -2.88
CA GLY A 158 -2.98 -25.79 -2.30
C GLY A 158 -1.55 -25.45 -2.68
N ARG A 159 -1.04 -24.45 -1.98
CA ARG A 159 0.38 -24.02 -1.97
C ARG A 159 0.94 -24.35 -0.60
N LEU A 160 2.26 -24.43 -0.46
CA LEU A 160 2.88 -24.52 0.87
C LEU A 160 2.55 -23.27 1.69
N GLY A 161 2.11 -23.48 2.94
CA GLY A 161 1.76 -22.39 3.87
C GLY A 161 2.98 -21.63 4.40
N HIS A 162 4.14 -22.29 4.41
CA HIS A 162 5.42 -21.73 4.82
C HIS A 162 6.44 -21.87 3.69
N ASP A 163 7.47 -21.04 3.77
CA ASP A 163 8.61 -21.12 2.88
C ASP A 163 9.56 -22.24 3.31
N PHE A 164 10.26 -22.85 2.35
CA PHE A 164 11.41 -23.72 2.62
C PHE A 164 12.54 -23.33 1.68
N HIS A 165 13.71 -23.03 2.22
CA HIS A 165 14.88 -22.61 1.47
C HIS A 165 16.17 -22.97 2.17
N PHE A 166 17.23 -23.14 1.39
CA PHE A 166 18.60 -23.20 1.91
C PHE A 166 19.34 -21.89 1.61
N TYR A 167 20.37 -21.61 2.39
CA TYR A 167 21.09 -20.34 2.34
C TYR A 167 22.51 -20.49 2.86
N THR A 168 23.43 -19.64 2.40
CA THR A 168 24.81 -19.68 2.91
C THR A 168 24.85 -19.23 4.37
N ALA A 169 25.66 -19.89 5.20
CA ALA A 169 25.89 -19.48 6.58
C ALA A 169 26.34 -18.01 6.61
N PRO A 170 25.75 -17.15 7.48
CA PRO A 170 26.10 -15.73 7.52
C PRO A 170 27.58 -15.52 7.83
N LYS A 171 28.32 -14.91 6.89
CA LYS A 171 29.74 -14.58 7.00
C LYS A 171 29.96 -13.11 6.64
N ILE A 172 30.96 -12.48 7.26
CA ILE A 172 31.37 -11.13 6.87
C ILE A 172 32.05 -11.23 5.51
N ILE A 173 31.56 -10.48 4.54
CA ILE A 173 32.17 -10.37 3.21
C ILE A 173 32.44 -8.91 2.90
N LYS A 174 33.41 -8.68 2.02
CA LYS A 174 33.68 -7.34 1.47
C LYS A 174 33.19 -7.26 0.03
N LEU A 175 32.32 -6.30 -0.25
CA LEU A 175 31.92 -5.94 -1.61
C LEU A 175 32.35 -4.50 -1.89
N VAL A 176 32.75 -4.25 -3.13
CA VAL A 176 33.21 -2.95 -3.59
C VAL A 176 32.17 -2.36 -4.52
N LYS A 177 31.70 -1.14 -4.23
CA LYS A 177 30.68 -0.44 -5.02
C LYS A 177 31.02 -0.46 -6.52
N GLY A 178 30.02 -0.77 -7.34
CA GLY A 178 30.13 -0.83 -8.81
C GLY A 178 30.85 -2.06 -9.36
N ARG A 179 31.46 -2.89 -8.50
CA ARG A 179 32.13 -4.12 -8.93
C ARG A 179 31.12 -5.22 -9.24
N LYS A 180 31.47 -6.08 -10.20
CA LYS A 180 30.66 -7.21 -10.64
C LYS A 180 31.06 -8.51 -9.95
N TYR A 181 30.06 -9.29 -9.56
CA TYR A 181 30.19 -10.59 -8.92
C TYR A 181 29.34 -11.59 -9.68
N LYS A 182 29.93 -12.73 -10.07
CA LYS A 182 29.22 -13.78 -10.82
C LYS A 182 28.84 -14.91 -9.88
N LEU A 183 27.55 -15.17 -9.76
CA LEU A 183 27.01 -16.40 -9.18
C LEU A 183 26.85 -17.43 -10.29
N SER A 184 27.41 -18.62 -10.09
CA SER A 184 27.24 -19.77 -10.98
C SER A 184 26.76 -20.97 -10.18
N PHE A 185 25.82 -21.75 -10.72
CA PHE A 185 25.42 -23.04 -10.18
C PHE A 185 24.75 -23.90 -11.24
N TRP A 186 24.91 -25.21 -11.11
CA TRP A 186 24.15 -26.19 -11.86
C TRP A 186 22.86 -26.53 -11.11
N VAL A 187 21.77 -26.73 -11.84
CA VAL A 187 20.49 -27.15 -11.26
C VAL A 187 19.77 -28.12 -12.18
N LYS A 188 19.15 -29.15 -11.60
CA LYS A 188 18.25 -30.07 -12.30
C LYS A 188 16.90 -30.11 -11.63
N SER A 189 15.81 -29.97 -12.38
CA SER A 189 14.45 -30.11 -11.87
C SER A 189 13.67 -31.20 -12.61
N ASP A 190 12.77 -31.88 -11.91
CA ASP A 190 11.81 -32.80 -12.53
C ASP A 190 10.58 -32.10 -13.12
N VAL A 191 10.36 -30.83 -12.81
CA VAL A 191 9.20 -30.04 -13.25
C VAL A 191 9.59 -28.62 -13.66
N ASP A 192 8.73 -27.96 -14.43
CA ASP A 192 8.82 -26.52 -14.63
C ASP A 192 8.54 -25.78 -13.32
N THR A 193 9.51 -25.00 -12.86
CA THR A 193 9.45 -24.24 -11.60
C THR A 193 10.27 -22.96 -11.70
N TRP A 194 10.64 -22.38 -10.56
CA TRP A 194 11.55 -21.25 -10.50
C TRP A 194 12.46 -21.30 -9.27
N VAL A 195 13.59 -20.62 -9.35
CA VAL A 195 14.49 -20.34 -8.22
C VAL A 195 14.54 -18.84 -7.99
N TRP A 196 14.49 -18.44 -6.72
CA TRP A 196 14.68 -17.06 -6.30
C TRP A 196 15.96 -16.94 -5.48
N LEU A 197 16.91 -16.23 -6.06
CA LEU A 197 18.21 -15.96 -5.48
C LEU A 197 18.09 -14.65 -4.70
N ARG A 198 18.25 -14.71 -3.39
CA ARG A 198 18.10 -13.53 -2.52
C ARG A 198 19.40 -13.26 -1.77
N PRO A 199 20.24 -12.33 -2.27
CA PRO A 199 21.37 -11.82 -1.51
C PRO A 199 20.85 -10.99 -0.34
N PHE A 200 21.26 -11.30 0.87
CA PHE A 200 20.62 -10.81 2.09
C PHE A 200 21.68 -10.34 3.09
N LYS A 201 21.56 -9.08 3.53
CA LYS A 201 22.17 -8.58 4.76
C LYS A 201 21.27 -9.03 5.90
N GLN A 202 21.83 -9.57 6.97
CA GLN A 202 21.05 -9.87 8.17
C GLN A 202 20.50 -8.54 8.74
N PRO A 203 19.17 -8.31 8.76
CA PRO A 203 18.61 -7.04 9.16
C PRO A 203 18.81 -6.84 10.66
N LYS A 204 19.22 -5.64 11.05
CA LYS A 204 19.10 -5.18 12.43
C LYS A 204 17.68 -4.61 12.65
N PRO A 205 17.14 -4.65 13.88
CA PRO A 205 15.87 -3.99 14.18
C PRO A 205 15.90 -2.52 13.72
N GLY A 206 14.92 -2.10 12.91
CA GLY A 206 14.80 -0.73 12.41
C GLY A 206 15.51 -0.42 11.08
N GLU A 207 16.20 -1.38 10.46
CA GLU A 207 16.77 -1.19 9.11
C GLU A 207 15.78 -1.59 8.01
N ILE A 208 15.59 -0.73 7.00
CA ILE A 208 14.96 -1.13 5.74
C ILE A 208 15.99 -1.91 4.92
N TYR A 209 15.56 -3.02 4.35
CA TYR A 209 16.41 -3.95 3.63
C TYR A 209 16.80 -3.41 2.25
N MET A 210 18.02 -2.89 2.12
CA MET A 210 18.67 -2.70 0.82
C MET A 210 19.63 -3.85 0.53
N LYS A 211 19.43 -4.51 -0.62
CA LYS A 211 20.33 -5.57 -1.10
C LYS A 211 21.71 -4.98 -1.40
N PRO A 212 22.81 -5.59 -0.94
CA PRO A 212 24.15 -5.07 -1.21
C PRO A 212 24.60 -5.28 -2.67
N ILE A 213 23.92 -6.16 -3.40
CA ILE A 213 24.14 -6.42 -4.82
C ILE A 213 22.80 -6.43 -5.58
N SER A 214 22.83 -5.92 -6.82
CA SER A 214 21.69 -5.86 -7.77
C SER A 214 21.95 -6.76 -8.98
N ASP A 215 20.90 -7.34 -9.55
CA ASP A 215 20.95 -8.12 -10.79
C ASP A 215 20.61 -7.28 -12.05
N GLY A 216 20.56 -5.95 -11.93
CA GLY A 216 20.39 -5.04 -13.06
C GLY A 216 18.94 -4.67 -13.39
N HIS A 217 17.96 -5.42 -12.85
CA HIS A 217 16.56 -5.23 -13.22
C HIS A 217 15.97 -3.92 -12.66
N TYR A 218 16.38 -3.48 -11.46
CA TYR A 218 15.94 -2.20 -10.93
C TYR A 218 16.54 -1.02 -11.73
N GLU A 219 17.82 -1.11 -12.11
CA GLU A 219 18.48 -0.12 -12.97
C GLU A 219 17.81 -0.01 -14.34
N SER A 220 17.44 -1.15 -14.91
CA SER A 220 16.72 -1.20 -16.19
C SER A 220 15.35 -0.54 -16.07
N GLN A 221 14.58 -0.82 -15.03
CA GLN A 221 13.29 -0.17 -14.77
C GLN A 221 13.43 1.35 -14.61
N LEU A 222 14.43 1.83 -13.86
CA LEU A 222 14.71 3.25 -13.69
C LEU A 222 15.00 3.94 -15.04
N LYS A 223 15.79 3.29 -15.91
CA LYS A 223 16.10 3.81 -17.26
C LYS A 223 14.86 3.84 -18.15
N LEU A 224 14.07 2.76 -18.16
CA LEU A 224 12.87 2.66 -18.97
C LEU A 224 11.80 3.68 -18.54
N ALA A 225 11.66 3.91 -17.23
CA ALA A 225 10.81 4.94 -16.66
C ALA A 225 11.24 6.34 -17.13
N ALA A 226 12.52 6.66 -16.97
CA ALA A 226 13.07 7.94 -17.40
C ALA A 226 12.87 8.21 -18.91
N GLN A 227 13.05 7.20 -19.76
CA GLN A 227 12.84 7.29 -21.21
C GLN A 227 11.37 7.44 -21.66
N SER A 228 10.44 7.30 -20.71
CA SER A 228 8.99 7.32 -20.91
C SER A 228 8.30 8.52 -20.25
N ASP A 229 9.07 9.58 -19.96
CA ASP A 229 8.62 10.79 -19.26
C ASP A 229 8.06 10.51 -17.85
N THR A 230 8.56 9.45 -17.19
CA THR A 230 8.28 9.15 -15.78
C THR A 230 9.48 9.61 -14.95
N SER A 231 9.46 10.90 -14.59
CA SER A 231 10.58 11.56 -13.90
C SER A 231 10.56 11.41 -12.39
N PHE A 232 9.40 11.11 -11.79
CA PHE A 232 9.29 10.94 -10.35
C PHE A 232 9.60 9.51 -9.94
N VAL A 233 10.50 9.35 -8.97
CA VAL A 233 10.90 8.05 -8.42
C VAL A 233 10.56 8.01 -6.94
N THR A 234 9.71 7.07 -6.58
CA THR A 234 9.36 6.72 -5.21
C THR A 234 10.06 5.42 -4.84
N PHE A 235 10.48 5.29 -3.60
CA PHE A 235 11.21 4.12 -3.10
C PHE A 235 11.05 4.05 -1.58
N PRO A 236 11.12 2.83 -0.99
CA PRO A 236 11.17 2.72 0.46
C PRO A 236 12.49 3.33 0.94
N CYS A 237 12.39 4.28 1.85
CA CYS A 237 13.56 4.96 2.39
C CYS A 237 13.63 4.71 3.89
N PRO A 238 14.78 4.23 4.42
CA PRO A 238 14.96 4.08 5.86
C PRO A 238 14.65 5.39 6.58
N PHE A 239 14.01 5.29 7.74
CA PHE A 239 13.77 6.42 8.63
C PHE A 239 14.56 6.17 9.92
N PRO A 240 15.86 6.52 9.95
CA PRO A 240 16.74 6.13 11.04
C PRO A 240 16.30 6.80 12.35
N TRP A 241 15.97 5.97 13.35
CA TRP A 241 15.56 6.39 14.67
C TRP A 241 16.40 5.64 15.73
N PRO A 242 17.69 6.00 15.89
CA PRO A 242 18.57 5.40 16.88
C PRO A 242 18.12 5.71 18.33
N GLU A 243 18.56 4.86 19.26
CA GLU A 243 18.37 5.05 20.70
C GLU A 243 19.28 6.17 21.25
N ASP A 244 20.49 6.29 20.69
CA ASP A 244 21.36 7.45 20.91
C ASP A 244 21.06 8.58 19.90
N GLU A 245 21.53 9.80 20.15
CA GLU A 245 21.26 10.94 19.24
C GLU A 245 22.06 10.86 17.92
N ASN A 246 22.91 9.85 17.73
CA ASN A 246 23.81 9.72 16.59
C ASN A 246 23.15 8.99 15.41
N ILE A 247 22.75 9.75 14.41
CA ILE A 247 22.08 9.21 13.22
C ILE A 247 23.10 8.72 12.20
N ASP A 248 23.06 7.43 11.87
CA ASP A 248 23.75 6.88 10.71
C ASP A 248 22.91 7.11 9.44
N TRP A 249 23.42 7.97 8.56
CA TRP A 249 22.79 8.31 7.29
C TRP A 249 23.22 7.41 6.11
N TYR A 250 24.16 6.49 6.32
CA TYR A 250 24.79 5.73 5.23
C TYR A 250 23.80 4.96 4.36
N GLU A 251 22.82 4.29 4.98
CA GLU A 251 21.82 3.50 4.24
C GLU A 251 20.89 4.40 3.41
N VAL A 252 20.45 5.54 3.96
CA VAL A 252 19.60 6.53 3.29
C VAL A 252 20.33 7.12 2.08
N ASP A 253 21.54 7.61 2.32
CA ASP A 253 22.40 8.22 1.32
C ASP A 253 22.75 7.25 0.20
N SER A 254 23.07 6.00 0.54
CA SER A 254 23.46 4.98 -0.44
C SER A 254 22.32 4.63 -1.41
N ILE A 255 21.06 4.58 -0.94
CA ILE A 255 19.90 4.33 -1.82
C ILE A 255 19.74 5.49 -2.80
N ILE A 256 19.80 6.72 -2.31
CA ILE A 256 19.64 7.92 -3.14
C ILE A 256 20.77 8.04 -4.16
N ASP A 257 22.02 7.93 -3.70
CA ASP A 257 23.21 7.99 -4.54
C ASP A 257 23.18 6.92 -5.64
N TYR A 258 22.65 5.74 -5.33
CA TYR A 258 22.49 4.67 -6.31
C TYR A 258 21.42 5.00 -7.37
N ILE A 259 20.23 5.48 -6.97
CA ILE A 259 19.19 5.90 -7.92
C ILE A 259 19.70 7.02 -8.83
N LEU A 260 20.35 8.03 -8.25
CA LEU A 260 20.92 9.15 -9.00
C LEU A 260 22.11 8.74 -9.88
N GLY A 261 22.86 7.71 -9.49
CA GLY A 261 23.89 7.11 -10.34
C GLY A 261 23.34 6.45 -11.61
N VAL A 262 22.07 6.01 -11.59
CA VAL A 262 21.39 5.44 -12.76
C VAL A 262 20.64 6.51 -13.56
N THR A 263 19.91 7.38 -12.86
CA THR A 263 19.09 8.45 -13.45
C THR A 263 19.36 9.77 -12.71
N PRO A 264 20.40 10.55 -13.11
CA PRO A 264 20.80 11.78 -12.41
C PRO A 264 19.71 12.85 -12.32
N SER A 265 18.79 12.87 -13.29
CA SER A 265 17.68 13.83 -13.35
C SER A 265 16.44 13.39 -12.57
N ALA A 266 16.48 12.26 -11.86
CA ALA A 266 15.32 11.74 -11.13
C ALA A 266 14.82 12.73 -10.07
N LYS A 267 13.49 12.84 -9.98
CA LYS A 267 12.77 13.64 -8.99
C LYS A 267 12.28 12.71 -7.89
N LEU A 268 13.02 12.70 -6.79
CA LEU A 268 12.92 11.69 -5.74
C LEU A 268 11.82 12.04 -4.74
N VAL A 269 11.01 11.05 -4.39
CA VAL A 269 10.00 11.13 -3.34
C VAL A 269 10.19 9.94 -2.41
N PRO A 270 11.08 10.03 -1.40
CA PRO A 270 11.26 8.96 -0.43
C PRO A 270 9.95 8.64 0.31
N ARG A 271 9.64 7.35 0.43
CA ARG A 271 8.52 6.83 1.22
C ARG A 271 9.03 6.43 2.60
N LEU A 272 8.54 7.12 3.62
CA LEU A 272 9.03 7.04 5.00
C LEU A 272 8.02 6.29 5.87
N ASP A 273 8.46 5.20 6.51
CA ASP A 273 7.73 4.61 7.61
C ASP A 273 8.09 5.35 8.90
N VAL A 274 7.15 6.13 9.44
CA VAL A 274 7.36 6.94 10.66
C VAL A 274 6.97 6.20 11.94
N SER A 275 6.77 4.89 11.86
CA SER A 275 6.58 4.04 13.03
C SER A 275 7.83 4.05 13.92
N PRO A 276 7.67 4.12 15.26
CA PRO A 276 8.80 4.15 16.16
C PRO A 276 9.48 2.77 16.25
N PRO A 277 10.78 2.72 16.57
CA PRO A 277 11.56 1.50 16.63
C PRO A 277 11.15 0.60 17.83
N PRO A 278 11.53 -0.69 17.83
CA PRO A 278 11.14 -1.62 18.91
C PRO A 278 11.56 -1.22 20.32
N TRP A 279 12.72 -0.55 20.49
CA TRP A 279 13.16 -0.05 21.80
C TRP A 279 12.18 1.00 22.34
N TRP A 280 11.71 1.90 21.49
CA TRP A 280 10.78 2.95 21.85
C TRP A 280 9.44 2.36 22.29
N LEU A 281 8.93 1.35 21.57
CA LEU A 281 7.69 0.66 21.95
C LEU A 281 7.79 0.01 23.33
N LYS A 282 8.97 -0.56 23.66
CA LYS A 282 9.22 -1.20 24.95
C LYS A 282 9.26 -0.20 26.11
N GLU A 283 9.84 0.98 25.89
CA GLU A 283 9.98 2.03 26.91
C GLU A 283 8.72 2.87 27.11
N ASN A 284 7.79 2.83 26.16
CA ASN A 284 6.61 3.69 26.15
C ASN A 284 5.29 2.89 26.10
N PRO A 285 5.02 1.98 27.06
CA PRO A 285 3.84 1.13 27.02
C PRO A 285 2.51 1.91 27.06
N ASP A 286 2.47 3.06 27.72
CA ASP A 286 1.27 3.91 27.83
C ASP A 286 0.91 4.66 26.54
N GLU A 287 1.86 4.71 25.60
CA GLU A 287 1.73 5.37 24.30
C GLU A 287 1.29 4.39 23.18
N LEU A 288 1.14 3.11 23.53
CA LEU A 288 0.73 2.07 22.60
C LEU A 288 -0.79 2.04 22.42
N MET A 289 -1.25 1.47 21.32
CA MET A 289 -2.67 1.24 21.08
C MET A 289 -3.23 0.23 22.08
N GLY A 290 -4.25 0.63 22.84
CA GLY A 290 -4.87 -0.20 23.87
C GLY A 290 -5.98 -1.07 23.29
N TRP A 291 -5.87 -2.40 23.45
CA TRP A 291 -6.81 -3.38 22.92
C TRP A 291 -7.74 -3.94 23.99
N ALA A 292 -8.96 -4.31 23.62
CA ALA A 292 -9.86 -5.07 24.49
C ALA A 292 -9.38 -6.50 24.72
N GLN A 293 -8.76 -7.13 23.70
CA GLN A 293 -8.20 -8.49 23.77
C GLN A 293 -6.73 -8.49 23.35
N PRO A 294 -5.83 -7.93 24.19
CA PRO A 294 -4.41 -7.73 23.84
C PRO A 294 -3.69 -9.03 23.48
N GLU A 295 -4.11 -10.18 24.02
CA GLU A 295 -3.54 -11.50 23.73
C GLU A 295 -3.74 -11.95 22.28
N LYS A 296 -4.71 -11.36 21.56
CA LYS A 296 -4.96 -11.62 20.14
C LYS A 296 -4.00 -10.85 19.22
N HIS A 297 -3.27 -9.88 19.76
CA HIS A 297 -2.39 -8.98 19.01
C HIS A 297 -0.93 -9.20 19.39
N ARG A 298 -0.23 -9.99 18.56
CA ARG A 298 1.19 -10.31 18.79
C ARG A 298 2.13 -9.14 18.55
N ARG A 299 1.71 -8.12 17.81
CA ARG A 299 2.52 -6.95 17.47
C ARG A 299 2.02 -5.74 18.24
N GLN A 300 2.96 -5.04 18.86
CA GLN A 300 2.71 -3.74 19.48
C GLN A 300 2.73 -2.66 18.41
N HIS A 301 1.83 -1.69 18.55
CA HIS A 301 1.71 -0.54 17.67
C HIS A 301 1.56 0.70 18.51
N VAL A 302 2.24 1.78 18.13
CA VAL A 302 2.01 3.10 18.74
C VAL A 302 0.59 3.56 18.45
N SER A 303 -0.04 4.25 19.40
CA SER A 303 -1.33 4.90 19.13
C SER A 303 -1.11 6.20 18.37
N VAL A 304 -1.94 6.49 17.36
CA VAL A 304 -1.93 7.80 16.70
C VAL A 304 -2.31 8.94 17.65
N SER A 305 -2.92 8.62 18.79
CA SER A 305 -3.24 9.56 19.86
C SER A 305 -2.06 9.90 20.77
N SER A 306 -0.90 9.26 20.58
CA SER A 306 0.31 9.51 21.36
C SER A 306 0.95 10.86 20.98
N GLU A 307 0.76 11.87 21.83
CA GLU A 307 1.44 13.17 21.64
C GLU A 307 2.96 13.04 21.84
N LYS A 308 3.41 12.09 22.66
CA LYS A 308 4.84 11.81 22.84
C LYS A 308 5.47 11.34 21.54
N TRP A 309 4.89 10.30 20.91
CA TRP A 309 5.36 9.81 19.63
C TRP A 309 5.28 10.89 18.56
N LEU A 310 4.13 11.57 18.42
CA LEU A 310 3.98 12.60 17.40
C LEU A 310 5.02 13.72 17.54
N ARG A 311 5.32 14.17 18.76
CA ARG A 311 6.36 15.17 19.01
C ARG A 311 7.74 14.70 18.57
N GLU A 312 8.11 13.48 18.93
CA GLU A 312 9.43 12.91 18.61
C GLU A 312 9.56 12.57 17.12
N ALA A 313 8.52 12.02 16.52
CA ALA A 313 8.43 11.76 15.08
C ALA A 313 8.52 13.06 14.27
N ARG A 314 7.86 14.14 14.70
CA ARG A 314 7.97 15.46 14.06
C ARG A 314 9.41 15.99 14.10
N LYS A 315 10.09 15.92 15.25
CA LYS A 315 11.51 16.30 15.35
C LYS A 315 12.36 15.48 14.40
N ARG A 316 12.22 14.16 14.43
CA ARG A 316 13.00 13.25 13.57
C ARG A 316 12.74 13.49 12.09
N LEU A 317 11.49 13.78 11.72
CA LEU A 317 11.11 14.09 10.35
C LEU A 317 11.74 15.40 9.87
N ALA A 318 11.83 16.42 10.72
CA ALA A 318 12.53 17.66 10.39
C ALA A 318 14.02 17.40 10.12
N ASP A 319 14.71 16.70 11.03
CA ASP A 319 16.14 16.35 10.87
C ASP A 319 16.39 15.58 9.57
N PHE A 320 15.49 14.64 9.24
CA PHE A 320 15.53 13.86 8.00
C PHE A 320 15.38 14.73 6.75
N ILE A 321 14.41 15.65 6.76
CA ILE A 321 14.17 16.56 5.63
C ILE A 321 15.37 17.48 5.45
N GLU A 322 15.86 18.12 6.51
CA GLU A 322 17.01 19.02 6.46
C GLU A 322 18.25 18.33 5.87
N ARG A 323 18.52 17.08 6.29
CA ARG A 323 19.62 16.28 5.72
C ARG A 323 19.49 16.10 4.22
N LEU A 324 18.31 15.67 3.75
CA LEU A 324 18.10 15.38 2.33
C LEU A 324 18.09 16.65 1.48
N GLU A 325 17.47 17.73 1.96
CA GLU A 325 17.47 19.02 1.28
C GLU A 325 18.88 19.60 1.16
N ALA A 326 19.73 19.43 2.19
CA ALA A 326 21.11 19.90 2.16
C ALA A 326 21.99 19.08 1.19
N LYS A 327 21.80 17.77 1.12
CA LYS A 327 22.64 16.88 0.30
C LYS A 327 22.16 16.75 -1.15
N TYR A 328 20.86 16.83 -1.39
CA TYR A 328 20.22 16.55 -2.68
C TYR A 328 19.21 17.64 -3.13
N PRO A 329 19.59 18.93 -3.09
CA PRO A 329 18.65 20.06 -3.27
C PRO A 329 17.90 20.06 -4.61
N ASP A 330 18.54 19.51 -5.66
CA ASP A 330 18.02 19.50 -7.04
C ASP A 330 17.20 18.25 -7.39
N ASN A 331 17.21 17.24 -6.51
CA ASN A 331 16.62 15.93 -6.77
C ASN A 331 15.40 15.63 -5.89
N ILE A 332 15.38 16.08 -4.64
CA ILE A 332 14.23 15.82 -3.75
C ILE A 332 13.03 16.64 -4.22
N ALA A 333 11.96 15.96 -4.63
CA ALA A 333 10.73 16.56 -5.09
C ALA A 333 9.62 16.57 -4.03
N GLY A 334 9.74 15.74 -2.99
CA GLY A 334 8.72 15.63 -1.96
C GLY A 334 8.96 14.48 -1.00
N TYR A 335 8.02 14.30 -0.09
CA TYR A 335 8.07 13.26 0.94
C TYR A 335 6.73 12.56 1.05
N HIS A 336 6.77 11.23 1.14
CA HIS A 336 5.59 10.40 1.29
C HIS A 336 5.58 9.74 2.67
N LEU A 337 4.64 10.14 3.54
CA LEU A 337 4.48 9.57 4.88
C LEU A 337 3.67 8.29 4.88
N ASN A 338 4.13 7.30 5.64
CA ASN A 338 3.51 5.99 5.76
C ASN A 338 3.64 5.44 7.18
N THR A 339 2.66 4.66 7.61
CA THR A 339 2.72 3.76 8.79
C THR A 339 1.96 2.45 8.49
N GLY A 340 1.98 2.01 7.23
CA GLY A 340 1.07 0.98 6.72
C GLY A 340 -0.27 1.56 6.26
N GLU A 341 -0.21 2.59 5.41
CA GLU A 341 -1.36 3.27 4.78
C GLU A 341 -2.33 3.98 5.74
N TRP A 342 -1.91 4.23 6.98
CA TRP A 342 -2.64 5.03 7.98
C TRP A 342 -3.97 4.43 8.48
N PHE A 343 -4.05 3.10 8.55
CA PHE A 343 -5.13 2.42 9.27
C PHE A 343 -4.83 2.29 10.75
N TYR A 344 -5.87 2.26 11.57
CA TYR A 344 -5.76 1.60 12.87
C TYR A 344 -5.40 0.12 12.66
N PRO A 345 -4.31 -0.38 13.27
CA PRO A 345 -3.99 -1.79 13.25
C PRO A 345 -5.22 -2.62 13.63
N GLY A 346 -5.42 -3.75 12.94
CA GLY A 346 -6.56 -4.65 13.15
C GLY A 346 -7.94 -4.07 12.85
N ALA A 347 -8.06 -2.99 12.06
CA ALA A 347 -9.34 -2.46 11.56
C ALA A 347 -10.23 -3.51 10.83
N ASN A 348 -9.61 -4.56 10.29
CA ASN A 348 -10.26 -5.70 9.65
C ASN A 348 -10.66 -6.83 10.61
N THR A 349 -10.35 -6.70 11.89
CA THR A 349 -10.73 -7.65 12.94
C THR A 349 -12.00 -7.19 13.65
N GLN A 350 -12.54 -8.06 14.52
CA GLN A 350 -13.70 -7.73 15.34
C GLN A 350 -13.31 -7.14 16.71
N ASP A 351 -12.01 -6.99 17.02
CA ASP A 351 -11.58 -6.52 18.32
C ASP A 351 -11.60 -4.99 18.45
N PHE A 352 -11.87 -4.50 19.66
CA PHE A 352 -11.95 -3.07 19.96
C PHE A 352 -10.60 -2.54 20.43
N HIS A 353 -10.33 -1.27 20.09
CA HIS A 353 -9.14 -0.53 20.51
C HIS A 353 -9.50 0.88 20.94
N GLY A 354 -8.52 1.62 21.46
CA GLY A 354 -8.70 2.99 21.94
C GLY A 354 -8.70 3.12 23.45
N PHE A 355 -8.14 2.14 24.17
CA PHE A 355 -8.27 2.04 25.63
C PHE A 355 -7.02 2.46 26.42
N SER A 356 -5.91 2.77 25.76
CA SER A 356 -4.67 3.12 26.46
C SER A 356 -4.73 4.50 27.14
N PRO A 357 -3.83 4.80 28.10
CA PRO A 357 -3.82 6.09 28.78
C PRO A 357 -3.76 7.29 27.82
N CYS A 358 -2.92 7.23 26.78
CA CYS A 358 -2.83 8.31 25.80
C CYS A 358 -4.13 8.49 24.99
N GLU A 359 -4.82 7.40 24.65
CA GLU A 359 -6.08 7.41 23.90
C GLU A 359 -7.22 8.00 24.73
N GLN A 360 -7.31 7.62 26.02
CA GLN A 360 -8.26 8.19 26.96
C GLN A 360 -8.07 9.71 27.12
N ALA A 361 -6.82 10.14 27.29
CA ALA A 361 -6.50 11.55 27.42
C ALA A 361 -6.83 12.34 26.15
N ALA A 362 -6.56 11.78 24.97
CA ALA A 362 -6.89 12.39 23.68
C ALA A 362 -8.41 12.50 23.48
N PHE A 363 -9.17 11.45 23.80
CA PHE A 363 -10.63 11.47 23.71
C PHE A 363 -11.24 12.52 24.65
N LYS A 364 -10.78 12.59 25.91
CA LYS A 364 -11.22 13.61 26.87
C LYS A 364 -11.00 15.04 26.33
N ARG A 365 -9.83 15.32 25.74
CA ARG A 365 -9.55 16.62 25.09
C ARG A 365 -10.48 16.89 23.90
N TRP A 366 -10.75 15.88 23.09
CA TRP A 366 -11.64 16.00 21.93
C TRP A 366 -13.09 16.30 22.36
N ILE A 367 -13.59 15.63 23.40
CA ILE A 367 -14.92 15.87 23.98
C ILE A 367 -15.02 17.28 24.56
N ALA A 368 -14.01 17.72 25.32
CA ALA A 368 -13.98 19.08 25.86
C ALA A 368 -14.03 20.14 24.75
N LYS A 369 -13.30 19.94 23.65
CA LYS A 369 -13.34 20.83 22.48
C LYS A 369 -14.71 20.82 21.79
N LYS A 370 -15.37 19.66 21.72
CA LYS A 370 -16.66 19.51 21.02
C LYS A 370 -17.81 20.17 21.76
N TYR A 371 -17.91 19.98 23.08
CA TYR A 371 -19.08 20.39 23.87
C TYR A 371 -18.87 21.67 24.69
N GLY A 372 -17.63 21.98 25.07
CA GLY A 372 -17.27 23.20 25.81
C GLY A 372 -17.80 23.31 27.25
N SER A 373 -18.80 22.52 27.65
CA SER A 373 -19.34 22.48 29.01
C SER A 373 -19.94 21.11 29.35
N ASP A 374 -20.01 20.80 30.66
CA ASP A 374 -20.65 19.58 31.17
C ASP A 374 -22.10 19.48 30.74
N LYS A 375 -22.85 20.59 30.86
CA LYS A 375 -24.27 20.64 30.48
C LYS A 375 -24.49 20.23 29.01
N ALA A 376 -23.69 20.76 28.09
CA ALA A 376 -23.83 20.43 26.68
C ALA A 376 -23.48 18.96 26.39
N LEU A 377 -22.49 18.39 27.10
CA LEU A 377 -22.16 16.97 27.01
C LEU A 377 -23.30 16.09 27.56
N GLN A 378 -23.82 16.41 28.75
CA GLN A 378 -24.91 15.70 29.41
C GLN A 378 -26.17 15.69 28.54
N GLU A 379 -26.54 16.84 27.97
CA GLU A 379 -27.66 16.99 27.03
C GLU A 379 -27.45 16.15 25.77
N ALA A 380 -26.26 16.16 25.18
CA ALA A 380 -25.97 15.43 23.95
C ALA A 380 -25.92 13.91 24.14
N TRP A 381 -25.38 13.45 25.28
CA TRP A 381 -25.26 12.03 25.59
C TRP A 381 -26.48 11.46 26.32
N ASN A 382 -27.40 12.33 26.76
CA ASN A 382 -28.53 11.99 27.61
C ASN A 382 -28.07 11.23 28.88
N GLN A 383 -27.05 11.77 29.54
CA GLN A 383 -26.40 11.18 30.72
C GLN A 383 -26.13 12.29 31.75
N ASP A 384 -26.93 12.38 32.80
CA ASP A 384 -26.86 13.51 33.75
C ASP A 384 -25.56 13.56 34.58
N ASN A 385 -24.86 12.43 34.71
CA ASN A 385 -23.69 12.30 35.60
C ASN A 385 -22.34 12.42 34.88
N VAL A 386 -22.31 12.46 33.54
CA VAL A 386 -21.04 12.61 32.82
C VAL A 386 -20.58 14.06 32.90
N THR A 387 -19.30 14.28 33.11
CA THR A 387 -18.69 15.61 33.04
C THR A 387 -17.51 15.57 32.06
N LEU A 388 -17.07 16.74 31.60
CA LEU A 388 -15.85 16.89 30.84
C LEU A 388 -14.64 16.31 31.59
N ASP A 389 -14.71 16.23 32.93
CA ASP A 389 -13.66 15.68 33.76
C ASP A 389 -13.69 14.16 33.93
N THR A 390 -14.89 13.57 33.95
CA THR A 390 -15.09 12.13 34.20
C THR A 390 -15.32 11.32 32.92
N VAL A 391 -15.47 11.97 31.77
CA VAL A 391 -15.66 11.28 30.49
C VAL A 391 -14.50 10.32 30.19
N SER A 392 -14.87 9.13 29.73
CA SER A 392 -13.94 8.07 29.30
C SER A 392 -14.39 7.50 27.97
N VAL A 393 -13.48 6.83 27.26
CA VAL A 393 -13.85 6.13 26.02
C VAL A 393 -14.92 5.07 26.32
N PRO A 394 -15.92 4.88 25.45
CA PRO A 394 -16.91 3.83 25.63
C PRO A 394 -16.25 2.45 25.69
N SER A 395 -16.63 1.63 26.67
CA SER A 395 -16.12 0.26 26.83
C SER A 395 -16.39 -0.59 25.58
N ALA A 396 -15.64 -1.68 25.40
CA ALA A 396 -15.88 -2.62 24.30
C ALA A 396 -17.31 -3.16 24.31
N GLU A 397 -17.82 -3.54 25.49
CA GLU A 397 -19.20 -3.99 25.68
C GLU A 397 -20.22 -2.91 25.29
N ARG A 398 -20.00 -1.66 25.74
CA ARG A 398 -20.86 -0.52 25.39
C ARG A 398 -20.91 -0.30 23.87
N ARG A 399 -19.78 -0.43 23.18
CA ARG A 399 -19.69 -0.28 21.71
C ARG A 399 -20.36 -1.43 20.96
N GLU A 400 -20.24 -2.67 21.46
CA GLU A 400 -20.85 -3.86 20.87
C GLU A 400 -22.38 -3.87 21.05
N GLN A 401 -22.86 -3.46 22.22
CA GLN A 401 -24.26 -3.48 22.60
C GLN A 401 -24.98 -2.15 22.37
N ALA A 402 -24.32 -1.17 21.75
CA ALA A 402 -24.88 0.15 21.50
C ALA A 402 -26.28 0.06 20.86
N PRO A 403 -27.31 0.73 21.44
CA PRO A 403 -28.65 0.79 20.89
C PRO A 403 -28.65 1.19 19.42
N ARG A 404 -29.32 0.38 18.62
CA ARG A 404 -29.34 0.49 17.16
C ARG A 404 -30.63 -0.06 16.58
N ILE A 405 -30.94 0.40 15.39
CA ILE A 405 -32.01 -0.08 14.54
C ILE A 405 -31.37 -0.79 13.35
N GLY A 406 -31.44 -2.12 13.33
CA GLY A 406 -30.66 -2.92 12.39
C GLY A 406 -29.16 -2.73 12.62
N CYS A 407 -28.48 -2.11 11.65
CA CYS A 407 -27.06 -1.74 11.76
C CYS A 407 -26.82 -0.25 12.03
N LEU A 408 -27.88 0.57 12.15
CA LEU A 408 -27.78 2.02 12.33
C LEU A 408 -27.89 2.37 13.83
N LEU A 409 -26.88 3.03 14.37
CA LEU A 409 -26.85 3.49 15.77
C LEU A 409 -27.97 4.51 16.02
N ASN A 410 -28.66 4.38 17.14
CA ASN A 410 -29.66 5.37 17.57
C ASN A 410 -28.93 6.58 18.19
N PRO A 411 -28.94 7.78 17.57
CA PRO A 411 -28.21 8.92 18.09
C PRO A 411 -28.64 9.33 19.49
N ALA A 412 -29.94 9.23 19.80
CA ALA A 412 -30.49 9.62 21.12
C ALA A 412 -29.99 8.72 22.26
N ALA A 413 -29.49 7.52 21.97
CA ALA A 413 -29.08 6.54 22.97
C ALA A 413 -27.65 6.03 22.80
N SER A 414 -26.93 6.46 21.76
CA SER A 414 -25.60 5.97 21.38
C SER A 414 -24.65 7.09 20.96
N GLN A 415 -24.92 8.35 21.36
CA GLN A 415 -24.11 9.51 20.98
C GLN A 415 -22.66 9.39 21.44
N ASP A 416 -22.41 8.77 22.60
CA ASP A 416 -21.09 8.44 23.13
C ASP A 416 -20.26 7.55 22.16
N VAL A 417 -20.89 6.52 21.62
CA VAL A 417 -20.27 5.60 20.65
C VAL A 417 -20.06 6.28 19.30
N ILE A 418 -21.03 7.08 18.86
CA ILE A 418 -20.92 7.87 17.62
C ILE A 418 -19.79 8.90 17.73
N ASP A 419 -19.68 9.57 18.87
CA ASP A 419 -18.60 10.52 19.16
C ASP A 419 -17.24 9.85 19.16
N PHE A 420 -17.13 8.67 19.78
CA PHE A 420 -15.90 7.90 19.71
C PHE A 420 -15.54 7.50 18.28
N ASN A 421 -16.53 7.14 17.45
CA ASN A 421 -16.31 6.89 16.02
C ASN A 421 -15.75 8.11 15.29
N PHE A 422 -16.30 9.31 15.53
CA PHE A 422 -15.77 10.56 14.97
C PHE A 422 -14.36 10.86 15.48
N PHE A 423 -14.14 10.76 16.79
CA PHE A 423 -12.83 10.95 17.42
C PHE A 423 -11.75 10.11 16.76
N MET A 424 -12.00 8.82 16.51
CA MET A 424 -11.01 7.96 15.84
C MET A 424 -10.60 8.50 14.46
N GLN A 425 -11.53 9.09 13.69
CA GLN A 425 -11.18 9.66 12.38
C GLN A 425 -10.38 10.95 12.55
N ASP A 426 -10.83 11.80 13.48
CA ASP A 426 -10.20 13.08 13.78
C ASP A 426 -8.78 12.90 14.32
N ALA A 427 -8.57 11.96 15.25
CA ALA A 427 -7.26 11.64 15.82
C ALA A 427 -6.27 11.17 14.73
N MET A 428 -6.73 10.30 13.82
CA MET A 428 -5.92 9.84 12.70
C MET A 428 -5.50 11.00 11.79
N VAL A 429 -6.48 11.77 11.28
CA VAL A 429 -6.17 12.86 10.34
C VAL A 429 -5.40 14.00 11.01
N ASP A 430 -5.64 14.31 12.30
CA ASP A 430 -4.86 15.31 13.03
C ASP A 430 -3.40 14.87 13.22
N GLY A 431 -3.17 13.60 13.58
CA GLY A 431 -1.83 13.04 13.68
C GLY A 431 -1.08 13.13 12.36
N VAL A 432 -1.71 12.68 11.27
CA VAL A 432 -1.17 12.74 9.90
C VAL A 432 -0.86 14.19 9.49
N LEU A 433 -1.83 15.10 9.63
CA LEU A 433 -1.67 16.49 9.25
C LEU A 433 -0.58 17.19 10.07
N SER A 434 -0.37 16.80 11.33
CA SER A 434 0.72 17.34 12.16
C SER A 434 2.11 16.99 11.61
N LEU A 435 2.26 15.81 10.98
CA LEU A 435 3.51 15.38 10.36
C LEU A 435 3.67 15.97 8.95
N LEU A 436 2.60 16.04 8.16
CA LEU A 436 2.61 16.71 6.85
C LEU A 436 2.93 18.21 6.98
N ARG A 437 2.51 18.84 8.08
CA ARG A 437 2.88 20.21 8.42
C ARG A 437 4.40 20.37 8.57
N VAL A 438 5.10 19.41 9.15
CA VAL A 438 6.58 19.43 9.23
C VAL A 438 7.19 19.46 7.84
N ILE A 439 6.69 18.63 6.90
CA ILE A 439 7.14 18.67 5.50
C ILE A 439 6.95 20.07 4.91
N ARG A 440 5.76 20.67 5.10
CA ARG A 440 5.47 22.02 4.61
C ARG A 440 6.42 23.06 5.21
N GLU A 441 6.62 23.05 6.53
CA GLU A 441 7.40 24.07 7.24
C GLU A 441 8.90 23.93 6.98
N THR A 442 9.47 22.73 7.14
CA THR A 442 10.91 22.48 7.00
C THR A 442 11.39 22.70 5.57
N THR A 443 10.54 22.47 4.55
CA THR A 443 10.90 22.70 3.14
C THR A 443 10.64 24.13 2.65
N GLY A 444 10.24 25.06 3.54
CA GLY A 444 9.79 26.40 3.15
C GLY A 444 8.59 26.37 2.21
N GLY A 445 7.83 25.27 2.26
CA GLY A 445 6.70 24.95 1.42
C GLY A 445 7.00 24.69 -0.04
N LYS A 446 8.24 24.37 -0.40
CA LYS A 446 8.68 24.16 -1.78
C LYS A 446 8.52 22.73 -2.29
N LYS A 447 8.34 21.74 -1.42
CA LYS A 447 8.29 20.32 -1.84
C LYS A 447 6.87 19.75 -1.76
N LEU A 448 6.66 18.62 -2.43
CA LEU A 448 5.41 17.86 -2.38
C LEU A 448 5.27 17.14 -1.05
N SER A 449 4.02 17.00 -0.62
CA SER A 449 3.60 16.26 0.56
C SER A 449 2.56 15.22 0.15
N LEU A 450 2.89 13.94 0.35
CA LEU A 450 2.11 12.80 -0.13
C LEU A 450 1.67 11.90 1.03
N VAL A 451 0.46 11.36 0.93
CA VAL A 451 -0.08 10.46 1.96
C VAL A 451 -1.13 9.48 1.40
N PHE A 452 -1.16 8.27 1.93
CA PHE A 452 -2.30 7.36 1.78
C PHE A 452 -3.43 7.76 2.74
N TYR A 453 -4.64 8.01 2.22
CA TYR A 453 -5.81 8.29 3.07
C TYR A 453 -7.14 8.20 2.30
N GLY A 454 -8.26 8.06 3.03
CA GLY A 454 -9.61 8.34 2.48
C GLY A 454 -10.27 7.20 1.70
N TYR A 455 -10.11 5.93 2.11
CA TYR A 455 -10.54 4.76 1.32
C TYR A 455 -12.03 4.40 1.50
N VAL A 456 -12.91 5.40 1.47
CA VAL A 456 -14.35 5.25 1.74
C VAL A 456 -15.01 4.14 0.91
N LEU A 457 -14.59 3.96 -0.34
CA LEU A 457 -15.22 2.99 -1.24
C LEU A 457 -14.73 1.56 -0.98
N GLU A 458 -13.44 1.39 -0.67
CA GLU A 458 -12.82 0.08 -0.43
C GLU A 458 -13.19 -0.47 0.96
N LEU A 459 -13.11 0.38 1.98
CA LEU A 459 -13.31 -0.01 3.38
C LEU A 459 -14.77 -0.23 3.76
N SER A 460 -15.71 0.05 2.85
CA SER A 460 -17.13 -0.26 3.03
C SER A 460 -17.43 -1.74 3.24
N SER A 461 -16.45 -2.62 2.99
CA SER A 461 -16.55 -4.06 3.24
C SER A 461 -15.93 -4.50 4.58
N LEU A 462 -15.39 -3.59 5.39
CA LEU A 462 -14.81 -3.93 6.69
C LEU A 462 -15.85 -4.59 7.62
N PRO A 463 -15.53 -5.74 8.25
CA PRO A 463 -16.53 -6.61 8.85
C PRO A 463 -17.15 -6.07 10.14
N ARG A 464 -16.50 -5.11 10.81
CA ARG A 464 -17.07 -4.41 11.97
C ARG A 464 -17.78 -3.12 11.54
N MET A 465 -17.04 -2.13 11.05
CA MET A 465 -17.57 -0.85 10.61
C MET A 465 -16.49 -0.09 9.84
N GLN A 466 -16.89 0.81 8.96
CA GLN A 466 -15.94 1.72 8.29
C GLN A 466 -15.23 2.66 9.27
N SER A 467 -15.93 3.11 10.32
CA SER A 467 -15.40 3.97 11.38
C SER A 467 -14.26 3.32 12.18
N SER A 468 -14.00 2.03 12.07
CA SER A 468 -12.81 1.45 12.73
C SER A 468 -11.50 1.60 11.97
N SER A 469 -11.52 2.26 10.81
CA SER A 469 -10.33 2.42 9.96
C SER A 469 -9.48 3.63 10.30
N GLY A 470 -10.10 4.76 10.68
CA GLY A 470 -9.43 6.06 10.75
C GLY A 470 -9.48 6.87 9.44
N HIS A 471 -10.13 6.37 8.38
CA HIS A 471 -10.09 6.96 7.02
C HIS A 471 -11.30 7.84 6.65
N MET A 472 -12.23 8.12 7.59
CA MET A 472 -13.52 8.75 7.27
C MET A 472 -13.57 10.25 7.65
N ALA A 473 -12.45 10.96 7.49
CA ALA A 473 -12.34 12.41 7.70
C ALA A 473 -11.68 13.11 6.51
N MET A 474 -12.01 12.69 5.28
CA MET A 474 -11.35 13.15 4.07
C MET A 474 -11.56 14.65 3.81
N ARG A 475 -12.70 15.23 4.21
CA ARG A 475 -12.93 16.68 4.09
C ARG A 475 -11.83 17.49 4.79
N LYS A 476 -11.47 17.10 6.01
CA LYS A 476 -10.41 17.74 6.80
C LYS A 476 -9.02 17.59 6.17
N MET A 477 -8.74 16.44 5.55
CA MET A 477 -7.52 16.23 4.76
C MET A 477 -7.49 17.15 3.54
N LEU A 478 -8.58 17.19 2.77
CA LEU A 478 -8.67 17.95 1.52
C LEU A 478 -8.63 19.47 1.74
N ASP A 479 -9.15 19.98 2.86
CA ASP A 479 -9.09 21.40 3.22
C ASP A 479 -7.71 21.83 3.75
N SER A 480 -6.83 20.88 4.08
CA SER A 480 -5.52 21.17 4.64
C SER A 480 -4.56 21.75 3.59
N PRO A 481 -3.79 22.81 3.90
CA PRO A 481 -2.72 23.32 3.03
C PRO A 481 -1.45 22.45 3.10
N TYR A 482 -1.41 21.45 4.00
CA TYR A 482 -0.22 20.65 4.26
C TYR A 482 -0.09 19.41 3.39
N VAL A 483 -1.12 19.08 2.60
CA VAL A 483 -1.12 17.93 1.68
C VAL A 483 -1.25 18.40 0.23
N ASP A 484 -0.51 17.79 -0.68
CA ASP A 484 -0.58 18.07 -2.12
C ASP A 484 -1.22 16.91 -2.88
N ILE A 485 -0.86 15.69 -2.51
CA ILE A 485 -1.23 14.47 -3.22
C ILE A 485 -1.74 13.45 -2.23
N ILE A 486 -2.88 12.83 -2.54
CA ILE A 486 -3.40 11.69 -1.81
C ILE A 486 -3.34 10.48 -2.74
N CYS A 487 -2.99 9.32 -2.20
CA CYS A 487 -2.83 8.11 -2.99
C CYS A 487 -3.62 6.92 -2.43
N SER A 488 -3.86 5.95 -3.31
CA SER A 488 -4.22 4.58 -2.95
C SER A 488 -3.87 3.63 -4.09
N PRO A 489 -3.83 2.31 -3.82
CA PRO A 489 -3.90 1.30 -4.88
C PRO A 489 -5.16 1.45 -5.72
N ILE A 490 -5.11 0.92 -6.95
CA ILE A 490 -6.32 0.59 -7.70
C ILE A 490 -7.16 -0.37 -6.86
N SER A 491 -8.47 -0.10 -6.78
CA SER A 491 -9.47 -0.95 -6.11
C SER A 491 -9.20 -2.44 -6.33
N TYR A 492 -9.11 -3.23 -5.26
CA TYR A 492 -8.87 -4.67 -5.35
C TYR A 492 -10.08 -5.48 -5.86
N ILE A 493 -11.19 -4.81 -6.11
CA ILE A 493 -12.33 -5.36 -6.85
C ILE A 493 -12.41 -4.76 -8.25
N ASP A 494 -12.87 -5.57 -9.21
CA ASP A 494 -13.16 -5.13 -10.59
C ASP A 494 -11.92 -4.51 -11.28
N ARG A 495 -10.77 -5.20 -11.24
CA ARG A 495 -9.48 -4.77 -11.81
C ARG A 495 -8.79 -5.78 -12.75
N ALA A 496 -9.30 -7.00 -12.89
CA ALA A 496 -8.79 -8.01 -13.81
C ALA A 496 -8.96 -7.62 -15.29
N LEU A 497 -8.48 -8.45 -16.21
CA LEU A 497 -8.70 -8.27 -17.64
C LEU A 497 -10.22 -8.14 -17.95
N GLY A 498 -10.60 -7.10 -18.68
CA GLY A 498 -12.00 -6.80 -19.01
C GLY A 498 -12.80 -6.08 -17.90
N GLU A 499 -12.20 -5.82 -16.73
CA GLU A 499 -12.82 -5.07 -15.63
C GLU A 499 -12.46 -3.57 -15.69
N ALA A 500 -12.82 -2.76 -14.67
CA ALA A 500 -12.89 -1.30 -14.79
C ALA A 500 -11.77 -0.47 -14.15
N SER A 501 -11.03 -1.02 -13.17
CA SER A 501 -9.98 -0.31 -12.42
C SER A 501 -10.52 0.89 -11.63
N HIS A 502 -11.36 0.64 -10.62
CA HIS A 502 -11.95 1.72 -9.81
C HIS A 502 -10.94 2.36 -8.84
N SER A 503 -11.22 3.60 -8.43
CA SER A 503 -10.55 4.21 -7.27
C SER A 503 -11.07 3.63 -5.95
N MET A 504 -10.23 3.62 -4.91
CA MET A 504 -10.65 3.31 -3.53
C MET A 504 -11.38 4.46 -2.85
N THR A 505 -11.40 5.65 -3.44
CA THR A 505 -12.04 6.86 -2.92
C THR A 505 -12.90 7.58 -3.95
N CYS A 506 -13.58 8.65 -3.52
CA CYS A 506 -14.21 9.65 -4.37
C CYS A 506 -13.16 10.57 -4.99
N SER A 507 -12.37 10.04 -5.94
CA SER A 507 -11.19 10.74 -6.47
C SER A 507 -11.52 12.04 -7.20
N GLU A 508 -12.70 12.18 -7.80
CA GLU A 508 -13.10 13.45 -8.40
C GLU A 508 -13.23 14.57 -7.34
N SER A 509 -13.63 14.25 -6.10
CA SER A 509 -13.61 15.21 -4.99
C SER A 509 -12.21 15.63 -4.56
N VAL A 510 -11.21 14.75 -4.72
CA VAL A 510 -9.80 15.10 -4.47
C VAL A 510 -9.37 16.20 -5.44
N LEU A 511 -9.70 16.04 -6.71
CA LEU A 511 -9.38 17.03 -7.75
C LEU A 511 -10.16 18.33 -7.56
N LEU A 512 -11.44 18.28 -7.18
CA LEU A 512 -12.24 19.48 -6.87
C LEU A 512 -11.65 20.30 -5.71
N ALA A 513 -10.91 19.67 -4.79
CA ALA A 513 -10.19 20.35 -3.72
C ALA A 513 -8.81 20.92 -4.16
N GLY A 514 -8.47 20.81 -5.45
CA GLY A 514 -7.17 21.26 -5.99
C GLY A 514 -6.00 20.36 -5.56
N LYS A 515 -6.29 19.13 -5.12
CA LYS A 515 -5.29 18.12 -4.74
C LYS A 515 -5.14 17.09 -5.86
N LEU A 516 -4.00 16.44 -5.96
CA LEU A 516 -3.79 15.39 -6.95
C LEU A 516 -4.13 14.02 -6.38
N TRP A 517 -4.74 13.16 -7.19
CA TRP A 517 -4.93 11.75 -6.85
C TRP A 517 -3.85 10.90 -7.51
N LEU A 518 -2.98 10.26 -6.72
CA LEU A 518 -1.93 9.38 -7.21
C LEU A 518 -2.40 7.93 -7.19
N PHE A 519 -2.58 7.37 -8.39
CA PHE A 519 -3.26 6.12 -8.63
C PHE A 519 -2.24 4.99 -8.76
N GLU A 520 -2.04 4.26 -7.65
CA GLU A 520 -1.04 3.18 -7.55
C GLU A 520 -1.49 1.94 -8.34
N ASP A 521 -0.79 1.70 -9.44
CA ASP A 521 -0.94 0.54 -10.29
C ASP A 521 0.04 -0.57 -9.86
N ASP A 522 -0.38 -1.28 -8.82
CA ASP A 522 0.21 -2.51 -8.31
C ASP A 522 -0.36 -3.77 -9.01
N THR A 523 -0.87 -3.62 -10.25
CA THR A 523 -1.49 -4.73 -10.97
C THR A 523 -0.49 -5.86 -11.19
N SER A 524 -0.84 -7.04 -10.67
CA SER A 524 -0.04 -8.24 -10.86
C SER A 524 0.05 -8.62 -12.35
N ILE A 525 1.26 -8.59 -12.90
CA ILE A 525 1.51 -8.91 -14.30
C ILE A 525 1.90 -10.37 -14.55
N HIS A 526 2.01 -10.75 -15.83
CA HIS A 526 2.41 -12.09 -16.23
C HIS A 526 3.78 -12.55 -15.69
N PHE A 527 4.67 -11.63 -15.32
CA PHE A 527 5.94 -11.98 -14.67
C PHE A 527 5.85 -12.10 -13.14
N SER A 528 4.79 -11.58 -12.50
CA SER A 528 4.65 -11.57 -11.04
C SER A 528 4.06 -12.86 -10.47
N VAL A 529 4.63 -14.02 -10.82
CA VAL A 529 4.04 -15.36 -10.57
C VAL A 529 3.62 -15.57 -9.12
N GLU A 530 4.31 -14.99 -8.13
CA GLU A 530 3.94 -15.08 -6.69
C GLU A 530 3.00 -14.01 -6.17
N ALA A 531 2.78 -12.92 -6.89
CA ALA A 531 1.90 -11.84 -6.45
C ALA A 531 0.44 -12.27 -6.25
N ARG A 532 0.07 -13.51 -6.63
CA ARG A 532 -1.23 -14.13 -6.28
C ARG A 532 -1.53 -14.14 -4.78
N THR A 533 -0.53 -13.98 -3.91
CA THR A 533 -0.73 -13.92 -2.45
C THR A 533 -0.90 -12.50 -1.93
N LEU A 534 -0.54 -11.50 -2.73
CA LEU A 534 -0.77 -10.09 -2.43
C LEU A 534 -2.24 -9.75 -2.68
N PRO A 535 -2.73 -8.67 -2.07
CA PRO A 535 -3.95 -8.02 -2.52
C PRO A 535 -3.98 -7.88 -4.05
N GLY A 536 -5.13 -8.15 -4.68
CA GLY A 536 -5.26 -8.08 -6.15
C GLY A 536 -4.62 -9.23 -6.94
N GLY A 537 -3.88 -10.14 -6.29
CA GLY A 537 -3.19 -11.25 -6.94
C GLY A 537 -4.09 -12.24 -7.69
N ALA A 538 -5.39 -12.31 -7.34
CA ALA A 538 -6.38 -13.10 -8.07
C ALA A 538 -6.62 -12.56 -9.48
N SER A 539 -6.42 -11.26 -9.69
CA SER A 539 -6.59 -10.55 -10.96
C SER A 539 -5.33 -10.53 -11.83
N ARG A 540 -4.32 -11.34 -11.48
CA ARG A 540 -3.04 -11.40 -12.20
C ARG A 540 -3.23 -11.77 -13.67
N THR A 541 -2.57 -11.03 -14.55
CA THR A 541 -2.50 -11.33 -16.00
C THR A 541 -1.52 -12.49 -16.29
N ASN A 542 -1.73 -13.24 -17.36
CA ASN A 542 -0.98 -14.47 -17.66
C ASN A 542 -0.09 -14.40 -18.90
N SER A 543 -0.22 -13.35 -19.72
CA SER A 543 0.63 -13.11 -20.88
C SER A 543 1.02 -11.62 -21.00
N LEU A 544 2.05 -11.33 -21.81
CA LEU A 544 2.42 -9.96 -22.13
C LEU A 544 1.25 -9.19 -22.76
N TRP A 545 0.49 -9.84 -23.64
CA TRP A 545 -0.69 -9.22 -24.23
C TRP A 545 -1.71 -8.80 -23.17
N GLU A 546 -2.07 -9.69 -22.23
CA GLU A 546 -3.00 -9.36 -21.15
C GLU A 546 -2.47 -8.22 -20.26
N THR A 547 -1.17 -8.27 -19.91
CA THR A 547 -0.50 -7.20 -19.16
C THR A 547 -0.64 -5.86 -19.87
N ARG A 548 -0.34 -5.82 -21.17
CA ARG A 548 -0.45 -4.61 -21.98
C ARG A 548 -1.88 -4.07 -22.01
N GLN A 549 -2.90 -4.92 -22.20
CA GLN A 549 -4.30 -4.49 -22.20
C GLN A 549 -4.72 -3.85 -20.87
N VAL A 550 -4.33 -4.47 -19.75
CA VAL A 550 -4.71 -3.99 -18.42
C VAL A 550 -4.00 -2.69 -18.06
N LEU A 551 -2.68 -2.59 -18.29
CA LEU A 551 -1.92 -1.37 -18.00
C LEU A 551 -2.33 -0.20 -18.91
N LEU A 552 -2.62 -0.47 -20.19
CA LEU A 552 -3.17 0.52 -21.11
C LEU A 552 -4.52 1.06 -20.61
N ARG A 553 -5.43 0.18 -20.20
CA ARG A 553 -6.72 0.57 -19.59
C ARG A 553 -6.51 1.41 -18.34
N ASN A 554 -5.66 0.97 -17.41
CA ASN A 554 -5.41 1.66 -16.15
C ASN A 554 -4.84 3.07 -16.35
N SER A 555 -3.82 3.19 -17.21
CA SER A 555 -3.20 4.49 -17.52
C SER A 555 -4.16 5.40 -18.29
N ALA A 556 -4.95 4.86 -19.23
CA ALA A 556 -5.98 5.64 -19.91
C ALA A 556 -7.07 6.13 -18.93
N HIS A 557 -7.48 5.28 -17.98
CA HIS A 557 -8.41 5.67 -16.92
C HIS A 557 -7.85 6.84 -16.11
N ALA A 558 -6.62 6.72 -15.62
CA ALA A 558 -5.95 7.75 -14.83
C ALA A 558 -5.89 9.08 -15.57
N ARG A 559 -5.38 9.05 -16.81
CA ARG A 559 -5.17 10.26 -17.63
C ARG A 559 -6.49 10.94 -17.97
N LEU A 560 -7.49 10.20 -18.45
CA LEU A 560 -8.80 10.78 -18.80
C LEU A 560 -9.49 11.46 -17.62
N ARG A 561 -9.15 11.07 -16.38
CA ARG A 561 -9.67 11.67 -15.15
C ARG A 561 -8.74 12.69 -14.49
N ASN A 562 -7.60 13.01 -15.10
CA ASN A 562 -6.55 13.88 -14.53
C ASN A 562 -5.90 13.34 -13.24
N TYR A 563 -5.85 12.01 -13.07
CA TYR A 563 -5.08 11.39 -11.99
C TYR A 563 -3.60 11.32 -12.35
N ALA A 564 -2.77 11.16 -11.33
CA ALA A 564 -1.36 10.84 -11.48
C ALA A 564 -1.17 9.32 -11.61
N ASP A 565 -0.30 8.92 -12.53
CA ASP A 565 0.05 7.50 -12.74
C ASP A 565 1.13 7.10 -11.73
N TRP A 566 0.97 5.95 -11.07
CA TRP A 566 2.00 5.41 -10.19
C TRP A 566 2.27 3.93 -10.46
N TYR A 567 3.30 3.66 -11.27
CA TYR A 567 3.69 2.31 -11.68
C TYR A 567 4.49 1.62 -10.56
N MET A 568 3.96 0.55 -9.97
CA MET A 568 4.52 -0.02 -8.73
C MET A 568 5.06 -1.45 -8.89
N ASP A 569 6.38 -1.62 -8.76
CA ASP A 569 7.03 -2.92 -8.55
C ASP A 569 6.95 -3.30 -7.06
N ILE A 570 5.74 -3.62 -6.58
CA ILE A 570 5.43 -3.80 -5.15
C ILE A 570 6.23 -4.92 -4.47
N VAL A 571 6.60 -5.96 -5.23
CA VAL A 571 7.55 -6.99 -4.79
C VAL A 571 8.74 -6.88 -5.71
N PRO A 572 9.91 -6.41 -5.22
CA PRO A 572 11.01 -5.94 -6.04
C PRO A 572 11.56 -7.07 -6.90
N GLY A 573 10.96 -7.21 -8.07
CA GLY A 573 11.02 -8.40 -8.90
C GLY A 573 11.08 -8.08 -10.39
N GLY A 574 11.11 -6.79 -10.76
CA GLY A 574 11.26 -6.36 -12.14
C GLY A 574 9.93 -6.31 -12.89
N TRP A 575 8.82 -5.92 -12.26
CA TRP A 575 7.50 -5.98 -12.91
C TRP A 575 7.41 -5.06 -14.13
N PHE A 576 8.13 -3.95 -14.13
CA PHE A 576 8.18 -3.01 -15.26
C PHE A 576 9.49 -3.16 -16.06
N ASP A 577 10.23 -4.27 -15.90
CA ASP A 577 11.45 -4.54 -16.65
C ASP A 577 11.19 -5.20 -18.02
N ASP A 578 10.29 -4.59 -18.79
CA ASP A 578 9.99 -4.98 -20.17
C ASP A 578 9.74 -3.72 -21.00
N PRO A 579 10.58 -3.40 -22.00
CA PRO A 579 10.41 -2.24 -22.86
C PRO A 579 9.04 -2.19 -23.58
N GLY A 580 8.42 -3.35 -23.83
CA GLY A 580 7.11 -3.45 -24.45
C GLY A 580 6.01 -2.79 -23.62
N ILE A 581 6.09 -2.89 -22.28
CA ILE A 581 5.14 -2.22 -21.37
C ILE A 581 5.25 -0.70 -21.53
N TRP A 582 6.46 -0.16 -21.50
CA TRP A 582 6.71 1.28 -21.58
C TRP A 582 6.34 1.89 -22.93
N SER A 583 6.48 1.13 -24.02
CA SER A 583 6.12 1.59 -25.35
C SER A 583 4.65 2.00 -25.47
N ASP A 584 3.73 1.24 -24.86
CA ASP A 584 2.29 1.54 -24.84
C ASP A 584 1.99 2.78 -23.98
N LEU A 585 2.66 2.90 -22.82
CA LEU A 585 2.48 4.01 -21.88
C LEU A 585 2.93 5.35 -22.48
N LYS A 586 3.96 5.31 -23.33
CA LYS A 586 4.46 6.47 -24.07
C LYS A 586 3.46 6.97 -25.11
N VAL A 587 2.78 6.06 -25.82
CA VAL A 587 1.74 6.42 -26.81
C VAL A 587 0.60 7.20 -26.16
N LEU A 588 0.16 6.78 -24.97
CA LEU A 588 -0.87 7.49 -24.21
C LEU A 588 -0.46 8.92 -23.82
N GLY A 589 0.83 9.29 -23.89
CA GLY A 589 1.27 10.64 -23.47
C GLY A 589 0.74 11.76 -24.35
N ARG A 590 0.20 11.43 -25.53
CA ARG A 590 -0.40 12.39 -26.45
C ARG A 590 -1.83 12.79 -26.07
N ILE A 591 -2.46 12.10 -25.13
CA ILE A 591 -3.88 12.28 -24.79
C ILE A 591 -4.10 12.79 -23.36
N ASP A 592 -3.08 13.39 -22.74
CA ASP A 592 -3.22 13.99 -21.41
C ASP A 592 -4.21 15.17 -21.50
N PRO A 593 -5.40 15.07 -20.88
CA PRO A 593 -6.40 16.12 -20.98
C PRO A 593 -5.95 17.36 -20.21
N VAL A 594 -6.35 18.52 -20.72
CA VAL A 594 -6.11 19.81 -20.08
C VAL A 594 -7.36 20.40 -19.44
N ARG A 595 -8.45 19.61 -19.37
CA ARG A 595 -9.77 20.05 -18.88
C ARG A 595 -10.23 19.20 -17.70
N PRO A 596 -11.01 19.78 -16.76
CA PRO A 596 -11.63 19.01 -15.70
C PRO A 596 -12.46 17.85 -16.23
N TYR A 597 -12.40 16.72 -15.54
CA TYR A 597 -13.25 15.58 -15.84
C TYR A 597 -14.70 15.88 -15.44
N SER A 598 -15.66 15.47 -16.26
CA SER A 598 -17.09 15.66 -15.99
C SER A 598 -17.87 14.44 -16.44
N GLY A 599 -18.41 13.70 -15.47
CA GLY A 599 -19.25 12.53 -15.71
C GLY A 599 -20.74 12.90 -15.83
N GLU A 600 -21.50 12.16 -16.63
CA GLU A 600 -22.97 12.32 -16.70
C GLU A 600 -23.68 11.76 -15.46
N ILE A 601 -23.11 10.73 -14.82
CA ILE A 601 -23.56 10.18 -13.54
C ILE A 601 -22.64 10.67 -12.41
N ALA A 602 -23.23 11.21 -11.34
CA ALA A 602 -22.55 11.49 -10.08
C ALA A 602 -22.92 10.44 -9.02
N SER A 603 -21.93 9.65 -8.57
CA SER A 603 -22.07 8.73 -7.44
C SER A 603 -21.60 9.41 -6.16
N LEU A 604 -22.49 9.54 -5.17
CA LEU A 604 -22.22 10.26 -3.93
C LEU A 604 -22.00 9.31 -2.74
N ALA A 605 -20.88 9.46 -2.05
CA ALA A 605 -20.59 8.80 -0.78
C ALA A 605 -20.59 9.82 0.37
N ASP A 606 -21.10 9.43 1.53
CA ASP A 606 -21.12 10.22 2.75
C ASP A 606 -20.34 9.53 3.87
N GLU A 607 -19.22 10.12 4.26
CA GLU A 607 -18.38 9.60 5.36
C GLU A 607 -19.08 9.75 6.72
N ARG A 608 -19.92 10.78 6.88
CA ARG A 608 -20.66 11.03 8.12
C ARG A 608 -21.56 9.86 8.46
N SER A 609 -22.34 9.39 7.48
CA SER A 609 -23.23 8.25 7.62
C SER A 609 -22.53 6.97 8.09
N ASN A 610 -21.24 6.80 7.76
CA ASN A 610 -20.48 5.64 8.24
C ASN A 610 -20.27 5.64 9.77
N MET A 611 -20.24 6.81 10.42
CA MET A 611 -20.07 6.94 11.87
C MET A 611 -21.30 6.47 12.66
N TYR A 612 -22.45 6.39 11.99
CA TYR A 612 -23.73 5.97 12.54
C TYR A 612 -24.01 4.48 12.31
N SER A 613 -23.00 3.68 11.96
CA SER A 613 -23.17 2.26 11.66
C SER A 613 -22.36 1.34 12.59
N LEU A 614 -22.92 0.17 12.89
CA LEU A 614 -22.27 -0.93 13.61
C LEU A 614 -22.64 -2.26 12.93
N TYR A 615 -21.63 -3.06 12.58
CA TYR A 615 -21.76 -4.24 11.71
C TYR A 615 -22.44 -3.91 10.37
N GLY A 616 -22.13 -2.72 9.84
CA GLY A 616 -22.81 -2.13 8.68
C GLY A 616 -22.42 -2.72 7.34
N ASN A 617 -21.44 -3.63 7.25
CA ASN A 617 -20.91 -4.14 5.98
C ASN A 617 -21.96 -4.85 5.11
N GLY A 618 -22.98 -5.47 5.71
CA GLY A 618 -24.12 -6.04 4.98
C GLY A 618 -24.91 -5.00 4.18
N LEU A 619 -24.85 -3.74 4.60
CA LEU A 619 -25.48 -2.59 3.95
C LEU A 619 -24.47 -1.81 3.08
N THR A 620 -23.32 -1.47 3.65
CA THR A 620 -22.34 -0.60 2.99
C THR A 620 -21.59 -1.30 1.86
N SER A 621 -21.30 -2.60 1.95
CA SER A 621 -20.56 -3.31 0.89
C SER A 621 -21.35 -3.40 -0.42
N PRO A 622 -22.64 -3.82 -0.44
CA PRO A 622 -23.42 -3.83 -1.66
C PRO A 622 -23.60 -2.45 -2.29
N LEU A 623 -23.85 -1.42 -1.47
CA LEU A 623 -24.15 -0.07 -1.96
C LEU A 623 -22.89 0.65 -2.45
N ILE A 624 -21.85 0.70 -1.63
CA ILE A 624 -20.68 1.54 -1.87
C ILE A 624 -19.62 0.79 -2.71
N SER A 625 -19.23 -0.42 -2.29
CA SER A 625 -18.14 -1.16 -2.96
C SER A 625 -18.62 -1.94 -4.18
N GLN A 626 -19.65 -2.79 -4.05
CA GLN A 626 -20.04 -3.70 -5.12
C GLN A 626 -20.88 -2.99 -6.19
N GLY A 627 -21.78 -2.09 -5.79
CA GLY A 627 -22.65 -1.32 -6.68
C GLY A 627 -21.88 -0.52 -7.73
N ARG A 628 -20.66 -0.05 -7.41
CA ARG A 628 -19.83 0.74 -8.33
C ARG A 628 -19.48 0.02 -9.63
N ARG A 629 -19.49 -1.32 -9.64
CA ARG A 629 -19.25 -2.13 -10.85
C ARG A 629 -20.24 -1.86 -11.99
N ALA A 630 -21.43 -1.35 -11.67
CA ALA A 630 -22.45 -1.05 -12.67
C ALA A 630 -22.09 0.18 -13.53
N TYR A 631 -21.43 1.19 -12.95
CA TYR A 631 -21.13 2.45 -13.64
C TYR A 631 -20.33 2.31 -14.94
N PRO A 632 -19.15 1.66 -14.96
CA PRO A 632 -18.37 1.50 -16.19
C PRO A 632 -19.09 0.65 -17.25
N ARG A 633 -20.09 -0.13 -16.86
CA ARG A 633 -20.89 -1.01 -17.75
C ARG A 633 -22.18 -0.35 -18.23
N SER A 634 -22.47 0.87 -17.80
CA SER A 634 -23.70 1.60 -18.16
C SER A 634 -23.66 2.21 -19.57
N GLY A 635 -22.49 2.28 -20.20
CA GLY A 635 -22.30 2.96 -21.48
C GLY A 635 -22.23 4.49 -21.38
N THR A 636 -22.28 5.06 -20.18
CA THR A 636 -22.12 6.51 -19.93
C THR A 636 -20.93 6.80 -18.99
N THR A 637 -20.51 8.07 -18.94
CA THR A 637 -19.45 8.54 -18.06
C THR A 637 -19.96 8.76 -16.64
N PHE A 638 -19.09 8.59 -15.65
CA PHE A 638 -19.44 8.74 -14.24
C PHE A 638 -18.28 9.32 -13.44
N GLY A 639 -18.60 10.10 -12.40
CA GLY A 639 -17.66 10.54 -11.37
C GLY A 639 -18.12 10.13 -9.97
N GLN A 640 -17.17 10.05 -9.04
CA GLN A 640 -17.39 9.65 -7.66
C GLN A 640 -17.04 10.82 -6.73
N TYR A 641 -18.02 11.29 -5.98
CA TYR A 641 -17.90 12.51 -5.19
C TYR A 641 -18.32 12.27 -3.74
N TYR A 642 -17.76 13.07 -2.83
CA TYR A 642 -18.28 13.20 -1.49
C TYR A 642 -19.57 14.02 -1.49
N LEU A 643 -20.48 13.67 -0.57
CA LEU A 643 -21.74 14.39 -0.39
C LEU A 643 -21.52 15.89 -0.13
N ASP A 644 -20.47 16.25 0.62
CA ASP A 644 -20.15 17.64 0.95
C ASP A 644 -19.92 18.52 -0.29
N ASP A 645 -19.31 17.97 -1.35
CA ASP A 645 -19.10 18.72 -2.59
C ASP A 645 -20.41 18.93 -3.36
N PHE A 646 -21.34 17.97 -3.28
CA PHE A 646 -22.68 18.12 -3.85
C PHE A 646 -23.45 19.22 -3.09
N VAL A 647 -23.35 19.22 -1.76
CA VAL A 647 -23.93 20.25 -0.89
C VAL A 647 -23.28 21.63 -1.16
N ALA A 648 -22.01 21.66 -1.52
CA ALA A 648 -21.33 22.88 -1.94
C ALA A 648 -21.68 23.34 -3.37
N GLY A 649 -22.53 22.59 -4.10
CA GLY A 649 -22.89 22.91 -5.49
C GLY A 649 -21.77 22.68 -6.50
N LYS A 650 -20.75 21.89 -6.16
CA LYS A 650 -19.55 21.66 -6.98
C LYS A 650 -19.65 20.42 -7.88
N VAL A 651 -20.63 19.54 -7.63
CA VAL A 651 -20.73 18.25 -8.32
C VAL A 651 -21.47 18.39 -9.65
N PRO A 652 -20.83 18.06 -10.79
CA PRO A 652 -21.52 17.95 -12.07
C PRO A 652 -22.25 16.61 -12.18
N GLY A 653 -23.37 16.58 -12.91
CA GLY A 653 -24.07 15.34 -13.24
C GLY A 653 -25.54 15.54 -13.63
N LYS A 654 -25.99 14.76 -14.62
CA LYS A 654 -27.41 14.70 -15.03
C LYS A 654 -28.18 13.72 -14.15
N VAL A 655 -27.53 12.64 -13.72
CA VAL A 655 -28.07 11.65 -12.78
C VAL A 655 -27.22 11.66 -11.52
N VAL A 656 -27.86 11.79 -10.36
CA VAL A 656 -27.20 11.76 -9.05
C VAL A 656 -27.64 10.53 -8.29
N VAL A 657 -26.70 9.67 -7.89
CA VAL A 657 -26.92 8.44 -7.13
C VAL A 657 -26.36 8.59 -5.73
N PHE A 658 -27.23 8.56 -4.73
CA PHE A 658 -26.85 8.63 -3.32
C PHE A 658 -26.62 7.23 -2.76
N GLN A 659 -25.38 6.91 -2.37
CA GLN A 659 -25.01 5.56 -1.97
C GLN A 659 -25.40 5.24 -0.53
N ASN A 660 -25.07 6.13 0.41
CA ASN A 660 -25.13 5.81 1.84
C ASN A 660 -25.57 7.00 2.72
N THR A 661 -26.45 7.87 2.22
CA THR A 661 -26.80 9.14 2.87
C THR A 661 -27.93 9.01 3.90
N TRP A 662 -27.73 8.24 4.97
CA TRP A 662 -28.74 8.01 6.03
C TRP A 662 -28.60 8.90 7.27
N ALA A 663 -27.48 9.59 7.45
CA ALA A 663 -27.23 10.49 8.58
C ALA A 663 -27.12 11.96 8.14
N LEU A 664 -28.23 12.52 7.66
CA LEU A 664 -28.30 13.90 7.19
C LEU A 664 -28.46 14.91 8.33
N ASP A 665 -27.88 16.09 8.17
CA ASP A 665 -28.09 17.25 9.05
C ASP A 665 -29.08 18.26 8.45
N ASN A 666 -29.45 19.29 9.22
CA ASN A 666 -30.39 20.32 8.76
C ASN A 666 -29.88 21.12 7.55
N LYS A 667 -28.56 21.27 7.40
CA LYS A 667 -27.97 22.00 6.26
C LYS A 667 -28.06 21.21 4.97
N SER A 668 -27.69 19.93 5.02
CA SER A 668 -27.78 19.00 3.90
C SER A 668 -29.23 18.79 3.48
N THR A 669 -30.15 18.45 4.41
CA THR A 669 -31.62 18.28 4.16
C THR A 669 -32.26 19.44 3.40
N THR A 670 -31.86 20.69 3.66
CA THR A 670 -32.43 21.88 3.00
C THR A 670 -32.05 21.96 1.52
N GLN A 671 -30.88 21.45 1.13
CA GLN A 671 -30.39 21.45 -0.25
C GLN A 671 -30.80 20.20 -1.07
N TYR A 672 -31.30 19.14 -0.41
CA TYR A 672 -31.98 18.05 -1.12
C TYR A 672 -33.29 18.48 -1.77
N ARG A 673 -33.84 19.65 -1.40
CA ARG A 673 -35.04 20.20 -2.04
C ARG A 673 -34.80 20.35 -3.55
N PRO A 674 -35.74 19.91 -4.40
CA PRO A 674 -35.55 19.88 -5.85
C PRO A 674 -35.37 21.28 -6.44
N LYS A 675 -34.29 21.50 -7.21
CA LYS A 675 -34.09 22.57 -8.21
C LYS A 675 -32.98 22.13 -9.20
N PRO A 676 -32.97 22.49 -10.50
CA PRO A 676 -34.02 22.88 -11.47
C PRO A 676 -34.43 21.69 -12.40
N GLN A 677 -35.26 21.93 -13.41
CA GLN A 677 -35.63 20.97 -14.47
C GLN A 677 -34.38 20.36 -15.15
N GLY A 678 -34.31 19.02 -15.23
CA GLY A 678 -33.30 18.29 -16.03
C GLY A 678 -32.36 17.35 -15.27
N THR A 679 -32.30 17.39 -13.93
CA THR A 679 -31.49 16.47 -13.11
C THR A 679 -32.36 15.36 -12.50
N ILE A 680 -32.03 14.10 -12.75
CA ILE A 680 -32.67 12.94 -12.14
C ILE A 680 -31.91 12.57 -10.86
N ARG A 681 -32.60 12.57 -9.72
CA ARG A 681 -32.01 12.17 -8.42
C ARG A 681 -32.53 10.78 -8.05
N HIS A 682 -31.63 9.79 -8.01
CA HIS A 682 -31.94 8.45 -7.54
C HIS A 682 -31.42 8.28 -6.11
N LEU A 683 -32.33 8.41 -5.14
CA LEU A 683 -32.03 8.15 -3.75
C LEU A 683 -32.23 6.65 -3.47
N VAL A 684 -31.16 5.96 -3.08
CA VAL A 684 -31.31 4.60 -2.55
C VAL A 684 -31.83 4.70 -1.12
N LEU A 685 -33.15 4.80 -0.98
CA LEU A 685 -33.82 4.70 0.31
C LEU A 685 -33.86 3.23 0.73
N LEU A 686 -33.44 2.95 1.97
CA LEU A 686 -33.64 1.62 2.55
C LEU A 686 -35.14 1.38 2.74
N PRO A 687 -35.72 0.32 2.17
CA PRO A 687 -37.10 -0.02 2.47
C PRO A 687 -37.20 -0.44 3.94
N TRP A 688 -37.77 0.45 4.75
CA TRP A 688 -38.23 0.18 6.11
C TRP A 688 -39.44 -0.75 6.05
N ASN A 689 -39.43 -1.83 6.83
CA ASN A 689 -40.63 -2.64 7.04
C ASN A 689 -40.98 -2.55 8.53
N ASP A 690 -41.95 -1.68 8.82
CA ASP A 690 -42.44 -1.39 10.16
C ASP A 690 -43.26 -2.58 10.67
N ARG A 691 -42.59 -3.56 11.30
CA ARG A 691 -43.28 -4.57 12.11
C ARG A 691 -42.54 -4.77 13.42
N PRO A 692 -43.06 -4.25 14.54
CA PRO A 692 -42.50 -4.54 15.86
C PRO A 692 -42.74 -6.04 16.16
N GLY A 693 -41.68 -6.75 16.60
CA GLY A 693 -41.85 -8.09 17.19
C GLY A 693 -41.15 -9.28 16.50
N ARG A 694 -40.10 -9.09 15.69
CA ARG A 694 -39.17 -10.20 15.39
C ARG A 694 -37.73 -9.83 15.71
N GLU A 695 -37.33 -10.12 16.94
CA GLU A 695 -35.94 -10.39 17.30
C GLU A 695 -35.43 -11.52 16.39
N ASN A 696 -34.67 -11.14 15.36
CA ASN A 696 -33.71 -11.92 14.56
C ASN A 696 -33.71 -11.40 13.11
N CYS A 697 -33.06 -10.25 12.88
CA CYS A 697 -32.37 -10.06 11.60
C CYS A 697 -31.14 -10.98 11.59
N ARG A 698 -31.36 -12.30 11.48
CA ARG A 698 -30.34 -13.20 10.97
C ARG A 698 -30.39 -13.08 9.45
N CYS A 699 -29.42 -12.39 8.86
CA CYS A 699 -29.06 -12.59 7.46
C CYS A 699 -28.65 -14.07 7.26
N ARG A 700 -29.62 -14.97 7.12
CA ARG A 700 -29.38 -16.33 6.64
C ARG A 700 -29.25 -16.27 5.13
N GLN A 701 -28.03 -16.49 4.63
CA GLN A 701 -27.82 -16.95 3.26
C GLN A 701 -28.65 -18.22 3.05
N ARG A 702 -29.78 -18.12 2.33
CA ARG A 702 -30.47 -19.27 1.75
C ARG A 702 -30.16 -19.27 0.26
N ASN A 703 -29.15 -20.06 -0.12
CA ASN A 703 -29.00 -20.52 -1.50
C ASN A 703 -30.14 -21.51 -1.81
N ARG A 704 -31.11 -21.08 -2.61
CA ARG A 704 -31.90 -21.98 -3.47
C ARG A 704 -32.19 -21.26 -4.79
N PRO A 705 -31.81 -21.80 -5.94
CA PRO A 705 -32.29 -21.31 -7.23
C PRO A 705 -33.61 -22.01 -7.57
N ASP A 706 -34.70 -21.24 -7.65
CA ASP A 706 -35.90 -21.71 -8.33
C ASP A 706 -35.69 -21.60 -9.85
N ARG A 707 -35.98 -22.72 -10.52
CA ARG A 707 -35.76 -22.96 -11.94
C ARG A 707 -36.79 -22.19 -12.78
N LEU A 708 -36.31 -21.31 -13.66
CA LEU A 708 -37.03 -21.00 -14.90
C LEU A 708 -36.62 -22.04 -15.95
N ARG A 709 -37.62 -22.79 -16.42
CA ARG A 709 -37.51 -23.77 -17.51
C ARG A 709 -37.34 -23.03 -18.85
N THR A 710 -36.23 -23.28 -19.54
CA THR A 710 -36.17 -23.35 -21.00
C THR A 710 -35.13 -24.41 -21.36
N GLY A 711 -35.53 -25.43 -22.12
CA GLY A 711 -34.73 -26.62 -22.39
C GLY A 711 -33.73 -26.43 -23.53
N ALA A 712 -32.60 -27.13 -23.43
CA ALA A 712 -31.97 -27.95 -24.46
C ALA A 712 -30.58 -28.44 -23.98
N ASP A 713 -30.48 -29.76 -23.87
CA ASP A 713 -29.33 -30.67 -23.98
C ASP A 713 -27.96 -30.43 -23.31
N GLU A 714 -27.69 -31.37 -22.41
CA GLU A 714 -26.46 -32.06 -22.00
C GLU A 714 -25.13 -31.75 -22.74
N ARG A 715 -24.15 -31.23 -21.98
CA ARG A 715 -22.93 -31.96 -21.59
C ARG A 715 -22.09 -31.17 -20.57
N ASP A 716 -21.36 -31.93 -19.75
CA ASP A 716 -20.37 -31.57 -18.71
C ASP A 716 -20.83 -31.10 -17.32
N ARG A 717 -20.84 -32.08 -16.41
CA ARG A 717 -20.76 -31.92 -14.95
C ARG A 717 -19.29 -32.02 -14.51
N SER A 718 -18.75 -30.96 -13.93
CA SER A 718 -18.16 -30.97 -12.57
C SER A 718 -17.43 -29.65 -12.32
N LEU A 719 -17.74 -29.01 -11.18
CA LEU A 719 -16.97 -27.99 -10.42
C LEU A 719 -17.91 -26.93 -9.84
N VAL A 720 -18.49 -27.18 -8.66
CA VAL A 720 -18.91 -26.11 -7.74
C VAL A 720 -18.64 -26.56 -6.31
N GLY A 721 -17.67 -25.94 -5.66
CA GLY A 721 -17.40 -26.13 -4.24
C GLY A 721 -16.18 -25.37 -3.76
N SER A 722 -16.30 -24.06 -3.53
CA SER A 722 -15.54 -23.42 -2.45
C SER A 722 -16.25 -22.15 -1.95
N LYS A 723 -16.51 -22.12 -0.64
CA LYS A 723 -16.88 -20.92 0.11
C LYS A 723 -15.59 -20.11 0.33
N GLY A 724 -15.47 -18.96 -0.31
CA GLY A 724 -14.37 -18.02 -0.07
C GLY A 724 -14.70 -17.07 1.07
N HIS A 725 -14.04 -17.22 2.22
CA HIS A 725 -13.87 -16.15 3.19
C HIS A 725 -12.61 -15.37 2.82
N THR A 726 -12.78 -14.13 2.35
CA THR A 726 -11.69 -13.19 2.10
C THR A 726 -11.16 -12.66 3.43
N ARG A 727 -10.08 -13.29 3.93
CA ARG A 727 -9.21 -12.68 4.94
C ARG A 727 -8.37 -11.60 4.26
N TRP A 728 -8.50 -10.36 4.72
CA TRP A 728 -7.56 -9.28 4.46
C TRP A 728 -6.31 -9.49 5.32
N PRO A 729 -5.10 -9.67 4.76
CA PRO A 729 -3.87 -9.55 5.54
C PRO A 729 -3.42 -8.09 5.56
N GLY A 730 -3.09 -7.57 6.74
CA GLY A 730 -2.45 -6.25 6.86
C GLY A 730 -1.17 -6.20 6.02
N ALA A 731 -0.95 -5.08 5.34
CA ALA A 731 0.27 -4.79 4.62
C ALA A 731 1.46 -4.95 5.57
N GLY A 732 2.16 -6.08 5.44
CA GLY A 732 3.48 -6.24 6.03
C GLY A 732 4.42 -5.35 5.24
N ILE A 733 5.12 -4.49 5.97
CA ILE A 733 6.32 -3.76 5.56
C ILE A 733 7.08 -4.58 4.50
N ALA A 734 7.16 -4.02 3.29
CA ALA A 734 8.00 -4.49 2.20
C ALA A 734 8.90 -3.34 1.77
#